data_AF-A0A0W0UYY1-F1
#
_entry.id   AF-A0A0W0UYY1-F1
#
_cell.length_a   1.000
_cell.length_b   1.000
_cell.length_c   1.000
_cell.angle_alpha   90.00
_cell.angle_beta   90.00
_cell.angle_gamma   90.00
#
_symmetry.space_group_name_H-M   'P 1'
#
loop_
_entity.id
_entity.type
_entity.pdbx_description
1 polymer ?
#
loop_
_entity_poly.entity_id
_entity_poly.type
_entity_poly.pdbx_seq_one_letter_code
_entity_poly.pdbx_strand_id
1 'polypeptide(L)'
;MLVSQLYEFIKALTGIEHNLENSDKELLRAFKEKYPLFDSAITSNLSENFDLTLNNEDLLWIQDVFAQRWNNIADTPADYTFDPKGNNIPWITFARELAKVVKRPYLMILIPKLEPIDPELFSRLEEDQDPRSIYLSDDARTWHRVQGLLERLQQPSAVFSTYDLKKIMPRALTLSEMFRIRSKKGDELAKEIDNETYANLWDYIIRRIAPTWQQKGKCPEHLLPNLLEVIESYFNAKARNQTLEGFHQKLKSFTQSLAACSLDDINHFYGIEIFGRNQNRYLVNILLDCFTETPDLEEKLTDVARWICRFDPTMISKCENLIPIYKILKVGEYFDIIHLRQLINKLDADTAEIKPQIQVFLEKIPATGEISKEIIAEIKKLYAFRWQTIKDSPDDYLRKQKGENRSWIRLAQYLAGAGYIEANYYKLLIPTLTQDIDSISLDLPTNYPLSQCILSEDEKELIYLPNCVAQHRANGTFYHFSEGRYRKLAAKELERLPFAELQFYEYYAQVVAIEEESLPLKKSTVMAIKELVNGTLNPYALRLGHNITAEQEQVAEEAYFKFFEFVNNLPEDELNRLYTHAVIWRGQKRNVHEILAEVQLNETPKVDKSSAAQTTDVSSKANISKDQLGEKKSIDTQKEDLLEGPGFTKEISPNETLKIDNNSAAQTIGTPQEQNVIRVQSGEKESPATQEEHSLKEPTVAKEIPPKQRECIAFAGQFFAKIVADYAPQEKFDAAIEKISLAALDEIRLCSAQLVFREWDSLDDKEATRRALTILVSLITHNFSCVWGTGTSLQFWDQKKNMITATGKELFNALEYALDNGDFSKIRFIYTYTMRNIVKRALAQKDIIKKYTRYKDTLDWLESIKDESMFELKNQVCFEPDLLLSVLTSLTDKFNTKTCILVEHFLDELVKTKMQPENQYQQWVRINVEFNKLLNNKALPLRTRDFILHELRKNRDVSNSSDLNEKVAHFITRRLARVSVASAKQHGMFNTNPGKFNTQYSEAKKNLEQHFSSFDFSLKKETAITELISQFKTEVKGIINDRNIAMIKYLESLTKSIPSLHVGEDPIQMEPISLRA
;
A
#
# COMPACT_ATOMS: atom_id res chain seq x y z
N MET A 1 49.46 44.13 12.62
CA MET A 1 49.83 42.69 12.50
C MET A 1 49.19 42.03 11.27
N LEU A 2 47.86 41.91 11.18
CA LEU A 2 47.18 41.15 10.11
C LEU A 2 47.53 41.59 8.67
N VAL A 3 47.74 42.90 8.41
CA VAL A 3 48.21 43.40 7.09
C VAL A 3 49.56 42.80 6.67
N SER A 4 50.47 42.53 7.61
CA SER A 4 51.75 41.87 7.29
C SER A 4 51.53 40.41 6.86
N GLN A 5 50.54 39.73 7.45
CA GLN A 5 50.18 38.35 7.07
C GLN A 5 49.46 38.31 5.71
N LEU A 6 48.64 39.33 5.41
CA LEU A 6 48.04 39.52 4.09
C LEU A 6 49.11 39.72 3.00
N TYR A 7 50.12 40.56 3.24
CA TYR A 7 51.22 40.75 2.27
C TYR A 7 52.10 39.51 2.11
N GLU A 8 52.44 38.79 3.19
CA GLU A 8 53.16 37.51 3.09
C GLU A 8 52.32 36.44 2.37
N PHE A 9 50.99 36.42 2.54
CA PHE A 9 50.08 35.55 1.80
C PHE A 9 50.06 35.87 0.29
N ILE A 10 49.95 37.15 -0.10
CA ILE A 10 50.00 37.58 -1.51
C ILE A 10 51.36 37.22 -2.15
N LYS A 11 52.44 37.42 -1.41
CA LYS A 11 53.81 37.07 -1.80
C LYS A 11 53.99 35.54 -1.93
N ALA A 12 53.45 34.75 -1.02
CA ALA A 12 53.47 33.29 -1.08
C ALA A 12 52.69 32.75 -2.29
N LEU A 13 51.48 33.26 -2.55
CA LEU A 13 50.70 32.92 -3.75
C LEU A 13 51.43 33.33 -5.04
N THR A 14 52.05 34.51 -5.06
CA THR A 14 52.86 34.98 -6.20
C THR A 14 54.05 34.05 -6.46
N GLY A 15 54.70 33.52 -5.42
CA GLY A 15 55.78 32.54 -5.54
C GLY A 15 55.36 31.21 -6.18
N ILE A 16 54.08 30.82 -6.08
CA ILE A 16 53.52 29.60 -6.67
C ILE A 16 52.59 29.87 -7.87
N GLU A 17 52.54 31.10 -8.39
CA GLU A 17 51.55 31.56 -9.38
C GLU A 17 51.54 30.75 -10.68
N HIS A 18 52.65 30.08 -11.02
CA HIS A 18 52.72 29.14 -12.14
C HIS A 18 51.88 27.86 -11.92
N ASN A 19 51.78 27.38 -10.68
CA ASN A 19 51.05 26.17 -10.28
C ASN A 19 49.58 26.42 -9.89
N LEU A 20 49.17 27.68 -9.72
CA LEU A 20 47.80 28.03 -9.36
C LEU A 20 46.82 27.75 -10.52
N GLU A 21 45.58 27.40 -10.18
CA GLU A 21 44.48 27.31 -11.15
C GLU A 21 44.06 28.72 -11.64
N ASN A 22 43.28 28.78 -12.73
CA ASN A 22 42.84 30.07 -13.29
C ASN A 22 41.97 30.88 -12.30
N SER A 23 41.14 30.18 -11.53
CA SER A 23 40.39 30.70 -10.38
C SER A 23 41.32 31.39 -9.36
N ASP A 24 42.32 30.66 -8.85
CA ASP A 24 43.28 31.19 -7.88
C ASP A 24 44.15 32.33 -8.44
N LYS A 25 44.44 32.33 -9.75
CA LYS A 25 45.12 33.44 -10.44
C LYS A 25 44.26 34.70 -10.53
N GLU A 26 42.95 34.57 -10.72
CA GLU A 26 42.01 35.69 -10.70
C GLU A 26 41.84 36.26 -9.29
N LEU A 27 41.73 35.40 -8.27
CA LEU A 27 41.70 35.84 -6.87
C LEU A 27 43.02 36.51 -6.46
N LEU A 28 44.17 35.96 -6.85
CA LEU A 28 45.48 36.59 -6.64
C LEU A 28 45.59 37.95 -7.34
N ARG A 29 45.02 38.10 -8.54
CA ARG A 29 44.95 39.40 -9.21
C ARG A 29 44.11 40.40 -8.40
N ALA A 30 42.92 40.02 -7.96
CA ALA A 30 42.07 40.87 -7.13
C ALA A 30 42.75 41.28 -5.81
N PHE A 31 43.51 40.38 -5.18
CA PHE A 31 44.37 40.71 -4.03
C PHE A 31 45.48 41.71 -4.39
N LYS A 32 46.20 41.51 -5.50
CA LYS A 32 47.26 42.43 -5.98
C LYS A 32 46.71 43.81 -6.39
N GLU A 33 45.47 43.87 -6.88
CA GLU A 33 44.79 45.11 -7.25
C GLU A 33 44.30 45.89 -6.02
N LYS A 34 43.70 45.20 -5.02
CA LYS A 34 43.23 45.84 -3.79
C LYS A 34 44.37 46.18 -2.81
N TYR A 35 45.41 45.35 -2.75
CA TYR A 35 46.56 45.52 -1.86
C TYR A 35 47.88 45.40 -2.65
N PRO A 36 48.25 46.43 -3.43
CA PRO A 36 49.46 46.41 -4.25
C PRO A 36 50.72 46.18 -3.40
N LEU A 37 51.59 45.30 -3.88
CA LEU A 37 52.92 45.09 -3.33
C LEU A 37 53.80 46.29 -3.67
N PHE A 38 54.17 47.08 -2.67
CA PHE A 38 55.16 48.15 -2.84
C PHE A 38 56.55 47.54 -3.07
N ASP A 39 57.29 48.11 -4.03
CA ASP A 39 58.59 47.58 -4.42
C ASP A 39 59.61 47.72 -3.27
N SER A 40 60.53 46.76 -3.19
CA SER A 40 61.41 46.48 -2.04
C SER A 40 62.38 47.59 -1.65
N ALA A 41 62.48 48.65 -2.45
CA ALA A 41 63.26 49.86 -2.18
C ALA A 41 62.56 50.88 -1.25
N ILE A 42 61.25 50.74 -1.00
CA ILE A 42 60.46 51.74 -0.24
C ILE A 42 60.18 51.29 1.20
N THR A 43 60.22 49.98 1.48
CA THR A 43 59.84 49.37 2.77
C THR A 43 60.72 49.79 3.97
N SER A 44 61.90 50.36 3.74
CA SER A 44 62.77 50.91 4.80
C SER A 44 62.27 52.24 5.40
N ASN A 45 61.37 52.96 4.71
CA ASN A 45 60.87 54.28 5.12
C ASN A 45 59.37 54.29 5.50
N LEU A 46 58.70 53.13 5.51
CA LEU A 46 57.23 53.03 5.68
C LEU A 46 56.76 52.80 7.14
N SER A 47 57.64 52.79 8.12
CA SER A 47 57.32 52.36 9.50
C SER A 47 56.58 53.38 10.38
N GLU A 48 56.34 54.62 9.93
CA GLU A 48 55.89 55.71 10.81
C GLU A 48 54.58 56.43 10.44
N ASN A 49 53.99 56.23 9.26
CA ASN A 49 52.86 57.09 8.80
C ASN A 49 51.78 56.43 7.93
N PHE A 50 51.52 55.13 8.09
CA PHE A 50 50.32 54.50 7.53
C PHE A 50 49.62 53.62 8.57
N ASP A 51 48.48 54.10 9.09
CA ASP A 51 47.60 53.37 10.00
C ASP A 51 46.74 52.35 9.21
N LEU A 52 47.42 51.42 8.53
CA LEU A 52 46.82 50.35 7.74
C LEU A 52 46.26 49.26 8.65
N THR A 53 45.15 49.57 9.32
CA THR A 53 44.26 48.58 9.92
C THR A 53 43.25 48.12 8.87
N LEU A 54 43.17 46.80 8.61
CA LEU A 54 42.08 46.23 7.82
C LEU A 54 40.75 46.57 8.49
N ASN A 55 39.87 47.26 7.78
CA ASN A 55 38.58 47.67 8.32
C ASN A 55 37.56 46.50 8.23
N ASN A 56 36.33 46.70 8.69
CA ASN A 56 35.30 45.64 8.63
C ASN A 56 34.91 45.27 7.18
N GLU A 57 34.98 46.22 6.23
CA GLU A 57 34.69 45.99 4.81
C GLU A 57 35.80 45.16 4.15
N ASP A 58 37.06 45.36 4.55
CA ASP A 58 38.19 44.53 4.13
C ASP A 58 38.07 43.11 4.65
N LEU A 59 37.70 42.94 5.94
CA LEU A 59 37.50 41.62 6.54
C LEU A 59 36.33 40.87 5.89
N LEU A 60 35.23 41.56 5.55
CA LEU A 60 34.12 40.98 4.79
C LEU A 60 34.55 40.60 3.37
N TRP A 61 35.21 41.50 2.64
CA TRP A 61 35.71 41.22 1.29
C TRP A 61 36.70 40.04 1.25
N ILE A 62 37.57 39.90 2.25
CA ILE A 62 38.45 38.73 2.38
C ILE A 62 37.62 37.45 2.60
N GLN A 63 36.57 37.49 3.43
CA GLN A 63 35.68 36.34 3.64
C GLN A 63 34.88 35.98 2.38
N ASP A 64 34.43 36.97 1.60
CA ASP A 64 33.77 36.75 0.31
C ASP A 64 34.73 36.09 -0.71
N VAL A 65 36.01 36.48 -0.72
CA VAL A 65 37.04 35.85 -1.56
C VAL A 65 37.31 34.39 -1.13
N PHE A 66 37.34 34.09 0.18
CA PHE A 66 37.40 32.70 0.65
C PHE A 66 36.14 31.91 0.26
N ALA A 67 34.95 32.52 0.33
CA ALA A 67 33.69 31.89 -0.11
C ALA A 67 33.68 31.63 -1.63
N GLN A 68 34.17 32.58 -2.44
CA GLN A 68 34.34 32.43 -3.88
C GLN A 68 35.32 31.30 -4.20
N ARG A 69 36.47 31.23 -3.51
CA ARG A 69 37.42 30.13 -3.67
C ARG A 69 36.77 28.79 -3.32
N TRP A 70 36.09 28.68 -2.18
CA TRP A 70 35.43 27.44 -1.77
C TRP A 70 34.43 26.95 -2.82
N ASN A 71 33.61 27.84 -3.38
CA ASN A 71 32.66 27.48 -4.45
C ASN A 71 33.35 26.96 -5.73
N ASN A 72 34.63 27.27 -5.96
CA ASN A 72 35.40 26.85 -7.12
C ASN A 72 36.23 25.56 -6.90
N ILE A 73 36.58 25.23 -5.65
CA ILE A 73 37.46 24.08 -5.32
C ILE A 73 36.76 22.93 -4.59
N ALA A 74 35.52 23.12 -4.12
CA ALA A 74 34.78 22.06 -3.43
C ALA A 74 34.64 20.81 -4.32
N ASP A 75 34.95 19.65 -3.76
CA ASP A 75 34.99 18.36 -4.46
C ASP A 75 36.00 18.24 -5.63
N THR A 76 36.89 19.22 -5.83
CA THR A 76 37.97 19.16 -6.85
C THR A 76 39.30 18.68 -6.23
N PRO A 77 40.34 18.37 -7.03
CA PRO A 77 41.68 18.05 -6.51
C PRO A 77 42.32 19.15 -5.64
N ALA A 78 41.77 20.37 -5.65
CA ALA A 78 42.20 21.50 -4.83
C ALA A 78 41.38 21.68 -3.53
N ASP A 79 40.41 20.81 -3.23
CA ASP A 79 39.61 20.87 -1.99
C ASP A 79 40.50 20.78 -0.74
N TYR A 80 40.33 21.72 0.21
CA TYR A 80 41.06 21.77 1.48
C TYR A 80 41.02 20.44 2.26
N THR A 81 39.87 19.75 2.21
CA THR A 81 39.61 18.52 2.95
C THR A 81 40.18 17.28 2.27
N PHE A 82 40.61 17.40 1.01
CA PHE A 82 41.26 16.32 0.25
C PHE A 82 42.78 16.40 0.44
N ASP A 83 43.37 17.57 0.20
CA ASP A 83 44.80 17.81 0.40
C ASP A 83 45.09 19.25 0.90
N PRO A 84 45.55 19.43 2.15
CA PRO A 84 45.93 20.73 2.69
C PRO A 84 47.34 21.19 2.26
N LYS A 85 48.08 20.38 1.48
CA LYS A 85 49.44 20.66 1.03
C LYS A 85 49.44 21.47 -0.28
N GLY A 86 50.63 21.72 -0.83
CA GLY A 86 50.81 22.41 -2.12
C GLY A 86 50.14 23.79 -2.15
N ASN A 87 49.30 24.02 -3.17
CA ASN A 87 48.59 25.28 -3.40
C ASN A 87 47.70 25.72 -2.22
N ASN A 88 47.26 24.81 -1.36
CA ASN A 88 46.39 25.14 -0.23
C ASN A 88 47.14 25.71 1.00
N ILE A 89 48.46 25.56 1.09
CA ILE A 89 49.25 25.98 2.26
C ILE A 89 49.12 27.50 2.53
N PRO A 90 49.25 28.42 1.54
CA PRO A 90 49.10 29.86 1.82
C PRO A 90 47.69 30.21 2.32
N TRP A 91 46.64 29.64 1.70
CA TRP A 91 45.24 29.87 2.06
C TRP A 91 44.92 29.39 3.48
N ILE A 92 45.38 28.19 3.85
CA ILE A 92 45.20 27.62 5.20
C ILE A 92 45.96 28.44 6.25
N THR A 93 47.21 28.83 5.98
CA THR A 93 48.00 29.68 6.88
C THR A 93 47.34 31.04 7.09
N PHE A 94 46.88 31.69 6.02
CA PHE A 94 46.23 33.00 6.13
C PHE A 94 44.88 32.91 6.85
N ALA A 95 44.08 31.86 6.61
CA ALA A 95 42.84 31.63 7.34
C ALA A 95 43.08 31.41 8.85
N ARG A 96 44.17 30.75 9.26
CA ARG A 96 44.55 30.59 10.67
C ARG A 96 44.94 31.91 11.34
N GLU A 97 45.61 32.82 10.64
CA GLU A 97 45.88 34.17 11.18
C GLU A 97 44.63 35.05 11.21
N LEU A 98 43.74 34.91 10.22
CA LEU A 98 42.46 35.63 10.19
C LEU A 98 41.51 35.16 11.31
N ALA A 99 41.46 33.85 11.59
CA ALA A 99 40.66 33.23 12.65
C ALA A 99 40.87 33.88 14.03
N LYS A 100 42.13 34.14 14.39
CA LYS A 100 42.53 34.80 15.64
C LYS A 100 41.95 36.21 15.78
N VAL A 101 41.69 36.89 14.66
CA VAL A 101 41.16 38.26 14.62
C VAL A 101 39.64 38.28 14.62
N VAL A 102 38.98 37.48 13.77
CA VAL A 102 37.51 37.42 13.71
C VAL A 102 36.85 36.48 14.73
N LYS A 103 37.65 35.80 15.58
CA LYS A 103 37.21 34.92 16.67
C LYS A 103 36.25 33.82 16.19
N ARG A 104 36.61 33.16 15.08
CA ARG A 104 35.92 32.01 14.50
C ARG A 104 36.94 30.91 14.15
N PRO A 105 36.60 29.61 14.27
CA PRO A 105 37.47 28.53 13.82
C PRO A 105 37.89 28.71 12.36
N TYR A 106 39.15 28.47 12.02
CA TYR A 106 39.65 28.77 10.66
C TYR A 106 39.00 27.90 9.58
N LEU A 107 38.49 26.71 9.93
CA LEU A 107 37.68 25.88 9.03
C LEU A 107 36.38 26.59 8.60
N MET A 108 35.78 27.45 9.43
CA MET A 108 34.63 28.31 9.06
C MET A 108 35.03 29.55 8.23
N ILE A 109 36.32 29.79 8.01
CA ILE A 109 36.84 30.81 7.08
C ILE A 109 37.15 30.14 5.75
N LEU A 110 37.81 28.98 5.76
CA LEU A 110 38.08 28.18 4.56
C LEU A 110 36.79 27.66 3.92
N ILE A 111 35.79 27.29 4.73
CA ILE A 111 34.50 26.77 4.29
C ILE A 111 33.38 27.59 4.95
N PRO A 112 33.00 28.76 4.41
CA PRO A 112 32.07 29.69 5.08
C PRO A 112 30.62 29.20 5.29
N LYS A 113 30.29 28.00 4.80
CA LYS A 113 28.96 27.37 4.93
C LYS A 113 28.86 26.40 6.11
N LEU A 114 29.98 26.09 6.78
CA LEU A 114 30.09 25.04 7.78
C LEU A 114 29.32 25.37 9.07
N GLU A 115 28.54 24.43 9.60
CA GLU A 115 27.84 24.61 10.88
C GLU A 115 28.76 24.34 12.09
N PRO A 116 28.56 24.98 13.26
CA PRO A 116 29.56 24.96 14.34
C PRO A 116 29.61 23.68 15.18
N ILE A 117 28.72 22.71 14.92
CA ILE A 117 28.53 21.48 15.71
C ILE A 117 28.40 20.28 14.75
N ASP A 118 29.13 19.20 15.05
CA ASP A 118 29.02 17.91 14.36
C ASP A 118 27.87 17.06 14.96
N PRO A 119 27.01 16.41 14.15
CA PRO A 119 25.85 15.66 14.63
C PRO A 119 26.19 14.35 15.35
N GLU A 120 27.37 13.74 15.14
CA GLU A 120 27.64 12.41 15.69
C GLU A 120 28.06 12.47 17.17
N LEU A 121 28.89 13.45 17.54
CA LEU A 121 29.43 13.60 18.90
C LEU A 121 28.98 14.89 19.59
N PHE A 122 28.11 15.69 18.95
CA PHE A 122 27.79 17.08 19.34
C PHE A 122 29.04 17.95 19.54
N SER A 123 30.13 17.58 18.85
CA SER A 123 31.45 18.17 19.02
C SER A 123 31.52 19.52 18.30
N ARG A 124 32.31 20.45 18.84
CA ARG A 124 32.64 21.70 18.15
C ARG A 124 33.86 21.51 17.26
N LEU A 125 34.05 22.41 16.30
CA LEU A 125 35.31 22.55 15.57
C LEU A 125 36.42 22.97 16.54
N GLU A 126 37.58 22.32 16.46
CA GLU A 126 38.77 22.69 17.22
C GLU A 126 39.64 23.68 16.43
N GLU A 127 40.37 24.56 17.11
CA GLU A 127 41.08 25.69 16.46
C GLU A 127 42.28 25.24 15.60
N ASP A 128 42.91 24.10 15.89
CA ASP A 128 44.07 23.56 15.16
C ASP A 128 43.76 22.35 14.24
N GLN A 129 42.47 22.00 14.11
CA GLN A 129 41.99 20.76 13.48
C GLN A 129 42.39 20.60 11.99
N ASP A 130 43.11 19.53 11.62
CA ASP A 130 43.48 19.22 10.23
C ASP A 130 42.21 19.13 9.33
N PRO A 131 42.14 19.85 8.20
CA PRO A 131 40.96 19.83 7.32
C PRO A 131 40.60 18.43 6.79
N ARG A 132 41.57 17.51 6.70
CA ARG A 132 41.33 16.12 6.31
C ARG A 132 40.56 15.32 7.35
N SER A 133 40.57 15.75 8.62
CA SER A 133 39.87 15.07 9.73
C SER A 133 38.34 15.19 9.67
N ILE A 134 37.80 16.03 8.79
CA ILE A 134 36.35 16.20 8.57
C ILE A 134 35.94 15.75 7.17
N TYR A 135 34.67 15.35 7.01
CA TYR A 135 34.00 15.27 5.72
C TYR A 135 32.66 16.03 5.78
N LEU A 136 32.21 16.54 4.63
CA LEU A 136 30.96 17.31 4.52
C LEU A 136 29.82 16.44 3.99
N SER A 137 28.60 16.73 4.44
CA SER A 137 27.37 16.13 3.91
C SER A 137 26.90 16.76 2.60
N ASP A 138 25.88 16.18 1.98
CA ASP A 138 25.28 16.63 0.71
C ASP A 138 24.72 18.06 0.77
N ASP A 139 24.40 18.58 1.97
CA ASP A 139 23.98 19.97 2.17
C ASP A 139 25.13 21.00 2.07
N ALA A 140 26.38 20.53 2.06
CA ALA A 140 27.63 21.31 2.13
C ALA A 140 27.70 22.29 3.33
N ARG A 141 27.08 21.92 4.45
CA ARG A 141 27.01 22.67 5.72
C ARG A 141 27.31 21.80 6.93
N THR A 142 26.63 20.66 7.01
CA THR A 142 26.84 19.63 8.03
C THR A 142 28.20 18.98 7.78
N TRP A 143 28.98 18.84 8.84
CA TRP A 143 30.30 18.19 8.82
C TRP A 143 30.35 17.07 9.85
N HIS A 144 31.19 16.08 9.61
CA HIS A 144 31.33 14.89 10.45
C HIS A 144 32.82 14.61 10.69
N ARG A 145 33.17 14.02 11.84
CA ARG A 145 34.55 13.60 12.12
C ARG A 145 34.86 12.26 11.45
N VAL A 146 35.91 12.24 10.62
CA VAL A 146 36.50 11.02 10.02
C VAL A 146 36.90 10.01 11.10
N GLN A 147 37.33 10.49 12.28
CA GLN A 147 37.67 9.67 13.43
C GLN A 147 36.44 9.04 14.10
N GLY A 148 35.32 9.76 14.23
CA GLY A 148 34.08 9.22 14.82
C GLY A 148 33.46 8.11 13.98
N LEU A 149 33.49 8.27 12.65
CA LEU A 149 33.13 7.21 11.71
C LEU A 149 34.02 5.96 11.87
N LEU A 150 35.34 6.13 12.04
CA LEU A 150 36.26 5.00 12.28
C LEU A 150 35.97 4.27 13.60
N GLU A 151 35.89 5.00 14.71
CA GLU A 151 35.63 4.44 16.05
C GLU A 151 34.30 3.67 16.09
N ARG A 152 33.28 4.19 15.39
CA ARG A 152 31.97 3.54 15.24
C ARG A 152 32.05 2.29 14.36
N LEU A 153 32.91 2.25 13.35
CA LEU A 153 33.15 1.07 12.49
C LEU A 153 33.98 -0.04 13.15
N GLN A 154 34.66 0.26 14.26
CA GLN A 154 35.37 -0.74 15.07
C GLN A 154 34.44 -1.48 16.07
N GLN A 155 33.16 -1.12 16.15
CA GLN A 155 32.20 -1.78 17.05
C GLN A 155 31.69 -3.13 16.47
N PRO A 156 31.52 -4.20 17.27
CA PRO A 156 31.10 -5.52 16.77
C PRO A 156 29.74 -5.55 16.06
N SER A 157 28.86 -4.57 16.33
CA SER A 157 27.54 -4.41 15.73
C SER A 157 27.46 -3.24 14.74
N ALA A 158 28.60 -2.72 14.28
CA ALA A 158 28.66 -1.55 13.42
C ALA A 158 27.89 -1.72 12.10
N VAL A 159 27.18 -0.66 11.69
CA VAL A 159 26.59 -0.54 10.35
C VAL A 159 27.13 0.73 9.72
N PHE A 160 27.60 0.65 8.49
CA PHE A 160 28.20 1.77 7.76
C PHE A 160 27.13 2.83 7.48
N SER A 161 27.20 3.95 8.20
CA SER A 161 26.10 4.90 8.36
C SER A 161 26.59 6.27 8.86
N THR A 162 25.73 7.29 8.83
CA THR A 162 25.97 8.63 9.40
C THR A 162 24.67 9.23 9.94
N TYR A 163 24.76 10.30 10.72
CA TYR A 163 23.64 10.99 11.36
C TYR A 163 23.44 12.42 10.82
N ASP A 164 22.19 12.83 10.57
CA ASP A 164 21.85 14.22 10.23
C ASP A 164 21.40 14.97 11.50
N LEU A 165 21.75 16.26 11.65
CA LEU A 165 21.29 17.12 12.77
C LEU A 165 19.76 17.18 12.97
N LYS A 166 18.98 16.67 12.01
CA LYS A 166 17.50 16.65 12.00
C LYS A 166 16.89 15.25 12.14
N LYS A 167 17.70 14.19 12.26
CA LYS A 167 17.23 12.79 12.31
C LYS A 167 17.85 12.05 13.50
N ILE A 168 16.99 11.44 14.32
CA ILE A 168 17.40 10.58 15.45
C ILE A 168 17.94 9.23 14.94
N MET A 169 17.50 8.78 13.76
CA MET A 169 17.90 7.51 13.16
C MET A 169 19.09 7.68 12.19
N PRO A 170 20.06 6.74 12.20
CA PRO A 170 21.16 6.74 11.25
C PRO A 170 20.67 6.46 9.82
N ARG A 171 21.37 7.01 8.83
CA ARG A 171 21.17 6.73 7.39
C ARG A 171 22.46 6.22 6.75
N ALA A 172 22.39 5.71 5.52
CA ALA A 172 23.58 5.40 4.74
C ALA A 172 24.37 6.67 4.39
N LEU A 173 25.68 6.52 4.16
CA LEU A 173 26.48 7.59 3.55
C LEU A 173 26.10 7.75 2.07
N THR A 174 26.12 8.99 1.58
CA THR A 174 25.90 9.28 0.16
C THR A 174 27.15 8.98 -0.67
N LEU A 175 27.00 8.89 -1.98
CA LEU A 175 28.14 8.78 -2.89
C LEU A 175 29.08 10.00 -2.78
N SER A 176 28.56 11.20 -2.54
CA SER A 176 29.38 12.41 -2.35
C SER A 176 30.14 12.39 -1.01
N GLU A 177 29.51 11.93 0.08
CA GLU A 177 30.19 11.77 1.38
C GLU A 177 31.33 10.73 1.29
N MET A 178 31.07 9.59 0.64
CA MET A 178 32.11 8.58 0.42
C MET A 178 33.19 9.05 -0.55
N PHE A 179 32.85 9.82 -1.58
CA PHE A 179 33.83 10.46 -2.46
C PHE A 179 34.79 11.35 -1.66
N ARG A 180 34.25 12.19 -0.79
CA ARG A 180 35.02 13.09 0.08
C ARG A 180 35.90 12.35 1.09
N ILE A 181 35.50 11.16 1.53
CA ILE A 181 36.32 10.28 2.38
C ILE A 181 37.44 9.61 1.55
N ARG A 182 37.13 9.12 0.35
CA ARG A 182 38.06 8.43 -0.56
C ARG A 182 39.16 9.35 -1.09
N SER A 183 38.84 10.60 -1.42
CA SER A 183 39.75 11.55 -2.09
C SER A 183 40.85 12.15 -1.21
N LYS A 184 40.93 11.75 0.08
CA LYS A 184 41.88 12.29 1.06
C LYS A 184 43.31 11.76 0.87
N LYS A 185 44.29 12.66 0.89
CA LYS A 185 45.70 12.40 0.56
C LYS A 185 46.68 12.68 1.71
N GLY A 186 47.88 12.12 1.57
CA GLY A 186 49.04 12.31 2.44
C GLY A 186 49.29 11.13 3.37
N ASP A 187 50.56 10.80 3.56
CA ASP A 187 51.01 9.62 4.30
C ASP A 187 50.64 9.66 5.79
N GLU A 188 50.31 10.85 6.32
CA GLU A 188 49.81 11.03 7.69
C GLU A 188 48.41 10.42 7.92
N LEU A 189 47.73 9.98 6.85
CA LEU A 189 46.44 9.29 6.94
C LEU A 189 46.58 7.78 7.15
N ALA A 190 47.79 7.22 7.00
CA ALA A 190 48.03 5.81 7.20
C ALA A 190 47.84 5.43 8.68
N LYS A 191 47.16 4.30 8.93
CA LYS A 191 46.86 3.80 10.28
C LYS A 191 47.14 2.31 10.38
N GLU A 192 47.69 1.91 11.52
CA GLU A 192 47.81 0.51 11.91
C GLU A 192 46.63 0.12 12.80
N ILE A 193 45.89 -0.92 12.41
CA ILE A 193 44.73 -1.45 13.15
C ILE A 193 44.83 -2.97 13.08
N ASP A 194 44.73 -3.66 14.21
CA ASP A 194 44.84 -5.12 14.33
C ASP A 194 46.12 -5.74 13.71
N ASN A 195 47.23 -4.99 13.75
CA ASN A 195 48.52 -5.29 13.10
C ASN A 195 48.49 -5.31 11.55
N GLU A 196 47.43 -4.78 10.92
CA GLU A 196 47.42 -4.45 9.49
C GLU A 196 47.57 -2.93 9.29
N THR A 197 48.47 -2.54 8.38
CA THR A 197 48.55 -1.14 7.91
C THR A 197 47.51 -0.89 6.82
N TYR A 198 46.76 0.20 6.97
CA TYR A 198 45.81 0.72 6.01
C TYR A 198 46.27 2.09 5.50
N ALA A 199 46.19 2.32 4.19
CA ALA A 199 46.73 3.53 3.57
C ALA A 199 45.96 4.81 3.96
N ASN A 200 44.65 4.69 4.17
CA ASN A 200 43.76 5.71 4.73
C ASN A 200 42.46 5.04 5.23
N LEU A 201 41.48 5.83 5.67
CA LEU A 201 40.17 5.29 6.11
C LEU A 201 39.42 4.52 5.00
N TRP A 202 39.55 4.92 3.74
CA TRP A 202 38.87 4.23 2.63
C TRP A 202 39.46 2.84 2.37
N ASP A 203 40.78 2.69 2.47
CA ASP A 203 41.45 1.38 2.40
C ASP A 203 40.97 0.45 3.54
N TYR A 204 40.81 0.97 4.77
CA TYR A 204 40.21 0.22 5.88
C TYR A 204 38.75 -0.16 5.60
N ILE A 205 37.91 0.77 5.15
CA ILE A 205 36.51 0.51 4.79
C ILE A 205 36.43 -0.61 3.75
N ILE A 206 37.20 -0.53 2.66
CA ILE A 206 37.16 -1.50 1.57
C ILE A 206 37.73 -2.87 1.95
N ARG A 207 38.75 -2.94 2.82
CA ARG A 207 39.40 -4.21 3.22
C ARG A 207 38.75 -4.91 4.40
N ARG A 208 38.07 -4.18 5.31
CA ARG A 208 37.45 -4.75 6.53
C ARG A 208 35.94 -4.66 6.57
N ILE A 209 35.34 -3.56 6.08
CA ILE A 209 33.92 -3.29 6.28
C ILE A 209 33.09 -3.69 5.04
N ALA A 210 33.53 -3.38 3.83
CA ALA A 210 32.80 -3.72 2.60
C ALA A 210 32.48 -5.23 2.44
N PRO A 211 33.34 -6.18 2.85
CA PRO A 211 33.01 -7.61 2.86
C PRO A 211 31.84 -8.01 3.77
N THR A 212 31.44 -7.17 4.74
CA THR A 212 30.29 -7.44 5.62
C THR A 212 28.99 -6.84 5.09
N TRP A 213 29.03 -5.89 4.15
CA TRP A 213 27.84 -5.16 3.69
C TRP A 213 26.77 -6.07 3.05
N GLN A 214 27.15 -7.15 2.37
CA GLN A 214 26.18 -8.13 1.80
C GLN A 214 25.52 -9.04 2.86
N GLN A 215 25.96 -9.02 4.13
CA GLN A 215 25.41 -9.88 5.20
C GLN A 215 24.02 -9.45 5.68
N LYS A 216 23.63 -8.21 5.39
CA LYS A 216 22.31 -7.64 5.66
C LYS A 216 21.72 -7.03 4.37
N GLY A 217 20.45 -6.64 4.42
CA GLY A 217 19.76 -6.02 3.29
C GLY A 217 19.65 -6.93 2.06
N LYS A 218 19.24 -6.34 0.96
CA LYS A 218 19.10 -6.94 -0.37
C LYS A 218 19.56 -5.95 -1.43
N CYS A 219 19.75 -6.43 -2.66
CA CYS A 219 19.89 -5.53 -3.80
C CYS A 219 18.56 -4.79 -4.04
N PRO A 220 18.52 -3.45 -4.09
CA PRO A 220 17.34 -2.69 -4.49
C PRO A 220 17.12 -2.84 -6.01
N GLU A 221 16.45 -3.92 -6.42
CA GLU A 221 16.30 -4.32 -7.83
C GLU A 221 15.65 -3.22 -8.70
N HIS A 222 14.73 -2.44 -8.12
CA HIS A 222 14.07 -1.30 -8.76
C HIS A 222 15.02 -0.14 -9.14
N LEU A 223 16.26 -0.11 -8.63
CA LEU A 223 17.28 0.88 -9.03
C LEU A 223 18.16 0.42 -10.19
N LEU A 224 18.09 -0.85 -10.60
CA LEU A 224 18.89 -1.39 -11.70
C LEU A 224 18.57 -0.74 -13.08
N PRO A 225 17.32 -0.39 -13.42
CA PRO A 225 17.02 0.41 -14.61
C PRO A 225 17.73 1.78 -14.58
N ASN A 226 17.68 2.48 -13.44
CA ASN A 226 18.30 3.80 -13.29
C ASN A 226 19.84 3.73 -13.37
N LEU A 227 20.45 2.67 -12.83
CA LEU A 227 21.89 2.42 -13.02
C LEU A 227 22.23 2.11 -14.48
N LEU A 228 21.38 1.37 -15.19
CA LEU A 228 21.57 1.12 -16.62
C LEU A 228 21.47 2.42 -17.44
N GLU A 229 20.51 3.30 -17.14
CA GLU A 229 20.43 4.63 -17.78
C GLU A 229 21.69 5.49 -17.56
N VAL A 230 22.30 5.45 -16.36
CA VAL A 230 23.57 6.14 -16.08
C VAL A 230 24.67 5.59 -16.98
N ILE A 231 24.76 4.27 -17.14
CA ILE A 231 25.73 3.63 -18.04
C ILE A 231 25.45 3.99 -19.50
N GLU A 232 24.19 3.94 -19.96
CA GLU A 232 23.82 4.35 -21.31
C GLU A 232 24.19 5.81 -21.58
N SER A 233 23.97 6.72 -20.62
CA SER A 233 24.30 8.13 -20.75
C SER A 233 25.81 8.35 -20.96
N TYR A 234 26.66 7.64 -20.23
CA TYR A 234 28.11 7.66 -20.42
C TYR A 234 28.51 7.23 -21.84
N PHE A 235 28.07 6.04 -22.27
CA PHE A 235 28.46 5.48 -23.57
C PHE A 235 27.92 6.31 -24.74
N ASN A 236 26.68 6.79 -24.65
CA ASN A 236 26.08 7.66 -25.67
C ASN A 236 26.80 9.01 -25.79
N ALA A 237 27.26 9.59 -24.67
CA ALA A 237 28.06 10.82 -24.69
C ALA A 237 29.45 10.59 -25.32
N LYS A 238 30.16 9.52 -24.92
CA LYS A 238 31.46 9.17 -25.52
C LYS A 238 31.35 8.87 -27.02
N ALA A 239 30.38 8.05 -27.44
CA ALA A 239 30.15 7.70 -28.85
C ALA A 239 29.83 8.91 -29.76
N ARG A 240 29.26 9.98 -29.18
CA ARG A 240 28.93 11.23 -29.89
C ARG A 240 29.97 12.34 -29.71
N ASN A 241 31.04 12.10 -28.96
CA ASN A 241 32.01 13.13 -28.52
C ASN A 241 31.33 14.34 -27.84
N GLN A 242 30.31 14.09 -27.02
CA GLN A 242 29.55 15.10 -26.28
C GLN A 242 30.09 15.30 -24.86
N THR A 243 29.70 16.41 -24.21
CA THR A 243 29.98 16.65 -22.79
C THR A 243 29.28 15.62 -21.92
N LEU A 244 29.90 15.25 -20.80
CA LEU A 244 29.35 14.28 -19.84
C LEU A 244 28.34 14.90 -18.85
N GLU A 245 27.86 16.12 -19.12
CA GLU A 245 26.89 16.84 -18.29
C GLU A 245 25.60 16.04 -18.06
N GLY A 246 25.06 15.41 -19.12
CA GLY A 246 23.89 14.53 -19.02
C GLY A 246 24.14 13.25 -18.23
N PHE A 247 25.37 12.73 -18.27
CA PHE A 247 25.79 11.59 -17.46
C PHE A 247 25.87 11.96 -15.98
N HIS A 248 26.51 13.08 -15.65
CA HIS A 248 26.58 13.62 -14.29
C HIS A 248 25.19 13.98 -13.74
N GLN A 249 24.28 14.47 -14.59
CA GLN A 249 22.88 14.69 -14.21
C GLN A 249 22.14 13.39 -13.89
N LYS A 250 22.29 12.33 -14.72
CA LYS A 250 21.71 11.01 -14.45
C LYS A 250 22.31 10.38 -13.18
N LEU A 251 23.63 10.46 -12.98
CA LEU A 251 24.32 9.98 -11.78
C LEU A 251 23.81 10.68 -10.51
N LYS A 252 23.57 12.00 -10.57
CA LYS A 252 22.96 12.76 -9.48
C LYS A 252 21.53 12.30 -9.17
N SER A 253 20.70 12.10 -10.20
CA SER A 253 19.34 11.57 -10.04
C SER A 253 19.34 10.17 -9.42
N PHE A 254 20.25 9.30 -9.86
CA PHE A 254 20.44 7.96 -9.31
C PHE A 254 20.89 7.99 -7.84
N THR A 255 21.79 8.91 -7.47
CA THR A 255 22.22 9.13 -6.08
C THR A 255 21.05 9.58 -5.20
N GLN A 256 20.14 10.41 -5.73
CA GLN A 256 18.91 10.80 -5.04
C GLN A 256 17.92 9.64 -4.87
N SER A 257 17.81 8.73 -5.86
CA SER A 257 17.02 7.50 -5.72
C SER A 257 17.59 6.53 -4.67
N LEU A 258 18.92 6.38 -4.62
CA LEU A 258 19.60 5.58 -3.58
C LEU A 258 19.27 6.10 -2.18
N ALA A 259 19.23 7.41 -1.97
CA ALA A 259 18.93 8.03 -0.67
C ALA A 259 17.50 7.78 -0.13
N ALA A 260 16.60 7.18 -0.94
CA ALA A 260 15.26 6.77 -0.52
C ALA A 260 15.17 5.29 -0.06
N CYS A 261 16.22 4.48 -0.27
CA CYS A 261 16.26 3.07 0.14
C CYS A 261 16.60 2.90 1.64
N SER A 262 16.50 1.65 2.14
CA SER A 262 16.90 1.36 3.53
C SER A 262 18.43 1.38 3.69
N LEU A 263 18.90 1.65 4.91
CA LEU A 263 20.32 1.65 5.28
C LEU A 263 21.03 0.34 4.89
N ASP A 264 20.40 -0.79 5.19
CA ASP A 264 21.00 -2.11 4.92
C ASP A 264 20.99 -2.44 3.43
N ASP A 265 19.94 -2.08 2.66
CA ASP A 265 19.88 -2.32 1.22
C ASP A 265 20.89 -1.44 0.43
N ILE A 266 21.07 -0.19 0.85
CA ILE A 266 22.08 0.71 0.27
C ILE A 266 23.49 0.15 0.50
N ASN A 267 23.78 -0.29 1.72
CA ASN A 267 25.07 -0.92 2.04
C ASN A 267 25.27 -2.21 1.24
N HIS A 268 24.27 -3.10 1.22
CA HIS A 268 24.28 -4.32 0.40
C HIS A 268 24.63 -4.02 -1.06
N PHE A 269 23.99 -3.00 -1.64
CA PHE A 269 24.22 -2.56 -3.01
C PHE A 269 25.64 -2.03 -3.25
N TYR A 270 26.14 -1.17 -2.36
CA TYR A 270 27.52 -0.70 -2.40
C TYR A 270 28.55 -1.83 -2.29
N GLY A 271 28.21 -2.90 -1.56
CA GLY A 271 29.01 -4.10 -1.35
C GLY A 271 28.96 -5.15 -2.47
N ILE A 272 28.20 -4.94 -3.55
CA ILE A 272 28.13 -5.90 -4.66
C ILE A 272 29.49 -6.01 -5.35
N GLU A 273 30.03 -7.23 -5.47
CA GLU A 273 31.28 -7.47 -6.20
C GLU A 273 31.03 -7.59 -7.72
N ILE A 274 31.68 -6.69 -8.46
CA ILE A 274 31.69 -6.66 -9.92
C ILE A 274 32.96 -7.36 -10.41
N PHE A 275 32.76 -8.48 -11.10
CA PHE A 275 33.83 -9.35 -11.61
C PHE A 275 34.34 -8.83 -12.96
N GLY A 276 35.39 -7.99 -12.90
CA GLY A 276 36.11 -7.50 -14.07
C GLY A 276 37.14 -8.49 -14.62
N ARG A 277 37.85 -8.10 -15.68
CA ARG A 277 38.88 -8.96 -16.31
C ARG A 277 40.14 -9.11 -15.47
N ASN A 278 40.56 -8.03 -14.83
CA ASN A 278 41.86 -7.91 -14.17
C ASN A 278 41.75 -7.97 -12.63
N GLN A 279 40.60 -7.57 -12.06
CA GLN A 279 40.36 -7.48 -10.62
C GLN A 279 38.85 -7.45 -10.32
N ASN A 280 38.42 -8.05 -9.21
CA ASN A 280 37.09 -7.80 -8.64
C ASN A 280 37.05 -6.41 -8.01
N ARG A 281 35.91 -5.71 -8.13
CA ARG A 281 35.72 -4.35 -7.59
C ARG A 281 34.34 -4.22 -6.96
N TYR A 282 34.25 -3.70 -5.74
CA TYR A 282 32.97 -3.32 -5.14
C TYR A 282 32.29 -2.22 -5.97
N LEU A 283 30.97 -2.35 -6.18
CA LEU A 283 30.16 -1.44 -6.98
C LEU A 283 30.33 0.02 -6.53
N VAL A 284 30.46 0.28 -5.22
CA VAL A 284 30.73 1.63 -4.71
C VAL A 284 32.00 2.26 -5.29
N ASN A 285 33.09 1.51 -5.48
CA ASN A 285 34.32 2.09 -6.05
C ASN A 285 34.10 2.52 -7.49
N ILE A 286 33.33 1.76 -8.28
CA ILE A 286 32.98 2.10 -9.66
C ILE A 286 32.05 3.32 -9.69
N LEU A 287 31.05 3.39 -8.81
CA LEU A 287 30.16 4.56 -8.68
C LEU A 287 30.91 5.83 -8.25
N LEU A 288 31.96 5.69 -7.43
CA LEU A 288 32.85 6.80 -7.07
C LEU A 288 33.81 7.18 -8.21
N ASP A 289 34.27 6.22 -9.02
CA ASP A 289 35.12 6.50 -10.19
C ASP A 289 34.39 7.35 -11.25
N CYS A 290 33.05 7.27 -11.31
CA CYS A 290 32.21 8.12 -12.16
C CYS A 290 32.40 9.62 -11.91
N PHE A 291 32.69 10.05 -10.67
CA PHE A 291 32.91 11.46 -10.34
C PHE A 291 34.28 11.99 -10.84
N THR A 292 35.24 11.09 -11.09
CA THR A 292 36.61 11.43 -11.50
C THR A 292 36.98 11.00 -12.91
N GLU A 293 36.06 10.35 -13.64
CA GLU A 293 36.25 9.89 -15.02
C GLU A 293 37.56 9.09 -15.23
N THR A 294 37.81 8.06 -14.40
CA THR A 294 39.09 7.33 -14.44
C THR A 294 39.35 6.70 -15.82
N PRO A 295 40.62 6.56 -16.27
CA PRO A 295 40.93 6.06 -17.61
C PRO A 295 40.38 4.65 -17.95
N ASP A 296 40.08 3.85 -16.93
CA ASP A 296 39.48 2.51 -17.02
C ASP A 296 37.99 2.46 -16.68
N LEU A 297 37.32 3.62 -16.55
CA LEU A 297 35.88 3.72 -16.23
C LEU A 297 35.02 3.03 -17.29
N GLU A 298 35.43 3.04 -18.57
CA GLU A 298 34.71 2.34 -19.63
C GLU A 298 34.71 0.82 -19.44
N GLU A 299 35.83 0.22 -19.01
CA GLU A 299 35.87 -1.22 -18.65
C GLU A 299 34.98 -1.48 -17.43
N LYS A 300 35.07 -0.64 -16.40
CA LYS A 300 34.25 -0.76 -15.18
C LYS A 300 32.75 -0.73 -15.47
N LEU A 301 32.27 0.23 -16.27
CA LEU A 301 30.85 0.35 -16.63
C LEU A 301 30.41 -0.78 -17.58
N THR A 302 31.30 -1.28 -18.45
CA THR A 302 31.09 -2.52 -19.23
C THR A 302 30.91 -3.74 -18.32
N ASP A 303 31.70 -3.84 -17.24
CA ASP A 303 31.60 -4.92 -16.27
C ASP A 303 30.32 -4.83 -15.43
N VAL A 304 29.88 -3.62 -15.03
CA VAL A 304 28.59 -3.40 -14.35
C VAL A 304 27.41 -3.73 -15.27
N ALA A 305 27.41 -3.30 -16.54
CA ALA A 305 26.36 -3.66 -17.50
C ALA A 305 26.26 -5.18 -17.71
N ARG A 306 27.41 -5.88 -17.74
CA ARG A 306 27.45 -7.35 -17.78
C ARG A 306 26.89 -7.98 -16.51
N TRP A 307 27.12 -7.37 -15.34
CA TRP A 307 26.54 -7.81 -14.08
C TRP A 307 25.02 -7.60 -14.05
N ILE A 308 24.50 -6.41 -14.39
CA ILE A 308 23.06 -6.09 -14.46
C ILE A 308 22.34 -7.11 -15.36
N CYS A 309 22.84 -7.33 -16.57
CA CYS A 309 22.26 -8.28 -17.52
C CYS A 309 22.37 -9.75 -17.08
N ARG A 310 23.38 -10.09 -16.27
CA ARG A 310 23.46 -11.39 -15.58
C ARG A 310 22.50 -11.49 -14.40
N PHE A 311 22.17 -10.39 -13.75
CA PHE A 311 21.15 -10.32 -12.71
C PHE A 311 19.76 -10.54 -13.33
N ASP A 312 19.33 -9.67 -14.26
CA ASP A 312 18.09 -9.80 -15.02
C ASP A 312 18.32 -9.65 -16.55
N PRO A 313 18.04 -10.70 -17.36
CA PRO A 313 18.12 -10.67 -18.83
C PRO A 313 17.19 -9.69 -19.54
N THR A 314 16.20 -9.10 -18.87
CA THR A 314 15.36 -8.03 -19.45
C THR A 314 16.10 -6.70 -19.53
N MET A 315 17.11 -6.50 -18.67
CA MET A 315 17.86 -5.24 -18.54
C MET A 315 18.97 -5.17 -19.59
N ILE A 316 18.56 -4.89 -20.84
CA ILE A 316 19.43 -4.81 -22.02
C ILE A 316 19.43 -3.38 -22.58
N SER A 317 20.63 -2.81 -22.69
CA SER A 317 20.84 -1.50 -23.31
C SER A 317 20.70 -1.55 -24.84
N LYS A 318 20.25 -0.44 -25.43
CA LYS A 318 20.24 -0.23 -26.88
C LYS A 318 21.54 0.41 -27.40
N CYS A 319 22.54 0.64 -26.55
CA CYS A 319 23.80 1.28 -26.91
C CYS A 319 24.75 0.31 -27.62
N GLU A 320 25.27 0.71 -28.78
CA GLU A 320 26.10 -0.15 -29.64
C GLU A 320 27.37 -0.67 -28.94
N ASN A 321 27.98 0.13 -28.06
CA ASN A 321 29.18 -0.25 -27.29
C ASN A 321 28.93 -1.46 -26.37
N LEU A 322 27.68 -1.73 -25.97
CA LEU A 322 27.32 -2.84 -25.07
C LEU A 322 26.86 -4.11 -25.83
N ILE A 323 26.56 -4.02 -27.13
CA ILE A 323 26.22 -5.17 -27.99
C ILE A 323 27.20 -6.34 -27.90
N PRO A 324 28.54 -6.15 -27.82
CA PRO A 324 29.48 -7.27 -27.64
C PRO A 324 29.24 -8.09 -26.38
N ILE A 325 28.75 -7.47 -25.29
CA ILE A 325 28.38 -8.17 -24.06
C ILE A 325 27.17 -9.06 -24.32
N TYR A 326 26.13 -8.50 -24.94
CA TYR A 326 24.86 -9.17 -25.17
C TYR A 326 24.98 -10.36 -26.14
N LYS A 327 25.85 -10.23 -27.15
CA LYS A 327 26.28 -11.33 -28.03
C LYS A 327 26.95 -12.49 -27.26
N ILE A 328 27.81 -12.18 -26.30
CA ILE A 328 28.51 -13.20 -25.49
C ILE A 328 27.56 -13.86 -24.48
N LEU A 329 26.61 -13.11 -23.90
CA LEU A 329 25.65 -13.61 -22.91
C LEU A 329 24.43 -14.31 -23.53
N LYS A 330 24.24 -14.24 -24.85
CA LYS A 330 23.06 -14.74 -25.59
C LYS A 330 21.73 -14.22 -25.02
N VAL A 331 21.65 -12.90 -24.85
CA VAL A 331 20.44 -12.19 -24.40
C VAL A 331 19.88 -11.32 -25.52
N GLY A 332 18.62 -10.90 -25.40
CA GLY A 332 18.01 -9.98 -26.35
C GLY A 332 17.89 -10.59 -27.74
N GLU A 333 18.20 -9.80 -28.77
CA GLU A 333 18.31 -10.23 -30.17
C GLU A 333 19.30 -11.39 -30.39
N TYR A 334 20.15 -11.70 -29.41
CA TYR A 334 21.15 -12.78 -29.46
C TYR A 334 20.72 -14.04 -28.68
N PHE A 335 19.49 -14.10 -28.17
CA PHE A 335 18.91 -15.28 -27.53
C PHE A 335 18.50 -16.32 -28.58
N ASP A 336 19.35 -17.33 -28.80
CA ASP A 336 19.13 -18.36 -29.82
C ASP A 336 18.41 -19.63 -29.32
N ILE A 337 17.91 -20.43 -30.27
CA ILE A 337 17.18 -21.66 -29.99
C ILE A 337 18.00 -22.70 -29.21
N ILE A 338 19.34 -22.65 -29.32
CA ILE A 338 20.25 -23.52 -28.58
C ILE A 338 20.24 -23.13 -27.10
N HIS A 339 20.27 -21.82 -26.80
CA HIS A 339 20.15 -21.33 -25.43
C HIS A 339 18.74 -21.53 -24.86
N LEU A 340 17.68 -21.34 -25.67
CA LEU A 340 16.31 -21.71 -25.30
C LEU A 340 16.21 -23.19 -24.90
N ARG A 341 16.75 -24.10 -25.71
CA ARG A 341 16.77 -25.55 -25.41
C ARG A 341 17.55 -25.84 -24.12
N GLN A 342 18.67 -25.16 -23.89
CA GLN A 342 19.46 -25.27 -22.65
C GLN A 342 18.71 -24.77 -21.40
N LEU A 343 17.89 -23.73 -21.52
CA LEU A 343 17.06 -23.23 -20.41
C LEU A 343 15.87 -24.14 -20.15
N ILE A 344 15.19 -24.65 -21.19
CA ILE A 344 14.09 -25.60 -21.05
C ILE A 344 14.57 -26.91 -20.39
N ASN A 345 15.76 -27.39 -20.74
CA ASN A 345 16.40 -28.55 -20.09
C ASN A 345 16.92 -28.25 -18.65
N LYS A 346 16.76 -27.02 -18.15
CA LYS A 346 17.04 -26.63 -16.76
C LYS A 346 15.78 -26.27 -15.98
N LEU A 347 14.60 -26.31 -16.60
CA LEU A 347 13.33 -26.16 -15.90
C LEU A 347 13.16 -27.35 -14.98
N ASP A 348 12.88 -27.06 -13.71
CA ASP A 348 12.78 -28.13 -12.72
C ASP A 348 11.55 -29.01 -12.95
N ALA A 349 11.71 -30.28 -12.61
CA ALA A 349 10.87 -31.37 -13.09
C ALA A 349 10.40 -32.33 -11.98
N ASP A 350 10.56 -31.95 -10.71
CA ASP A 350 10.14 -32.75 -9.55
C ASP A 350 8.61 -32.95 -9.47
N THR A 351 7.83 -32.03 -10.03
CA THR A 351 6.40 -32.27 -10.33
C THR A 351 6.26 -33.28 -11.46
N ALA A 352 5.91 -34.52 -11.11
CA ALA A 352 5.81 -35.67 -12.01
C ALA A 352 4.90 -35.46 -13.24
N GLU A 353 3.95 -34.53 -13.17
CA GLU A 353 3.00 -34.19 -14.25
C GLU A 353 3.58 -33.26 -15.33
N ILE A 354 4.56 -32.42 -14.97
CA ILE A 354 5.21 -31.45 -15.87
C ILE A 354 6.35 -32.11 -16.64
N LYS A 355 7.11 -33.00 -15.98
CA LYS A 355 8.31 -33.66 -16.54
C LYS A 355 8.08 -34.31 -17.92
N PRO A 356 6.98 -35.05 -18.18
CA PRO A 356 6.71 -35.60 -19.51
C PRO A 356 6.42 -34.53 -20.55
N GLN A 357 5.79 -33.42 -20.17
CA GLN A 357 5.46 -32.32 -21.08
C GLN A 357 6.71 -31.55 -21.50
N ILE A 358 7.65 -31.30 -20.58
CA ILE A 358 8.98 -30.74 -20.91
C ILE A 358 9.71 -31.64 -21.90
N GLN A 359 9.74 -32.96 -21.66
CA GLN A 359 10.42 -33.90 -22.55
C GLN A 359 9.79 -33.94 -23.96
N VAL A 360 8.47 -34.09 -24.05
CA VAL A 360 7.73 -34.05 -25.33
C VAL A 360 7.89 -32.70 -26.05
N PHE A 361 8.07 -31.60 -25.32
CA PHE A 361 8.35 -30.31 -25.92
C PHE A 361 9.80 -30.18 -26.41
N LEU A 362 10.78 -30.66 -25.65
CA LEU A 362 12.18 -30.74 -26.10
C LEU A 362 12.36 -31.63 -27.35
N GLU A 363 11.51 -32.62 -27.56
CA GLU A 363 11.49 -33.43 -28.78
C GLU A 363 10.90 -32.69 -30.01
N LYS A 364 10.00 -31.72 -29.78
CA LYS A 364 9.43 -30.86 -30.84
C LYS A 364 10.35 -29.70 -31.25
N ILE A 365 11.16 -29.17 -30.33
CA ILE A 365 12.06 -28.03 -30.59
C ILE A 365 13.20 -28.50 -31.51
N PRO A 366 13.41 -27.88 -32.69
CA PRO A 366 14.51 -28.26 -33.57
C PRO A 366 15.88 -27.91 -32.96
N ALA A 367 16.92 -28.65 -33.35
CA ALA A 367 18.26 -28.48 -32.79
C ALA A 367 18.97 -27.17 -33.20
N THR A 368 18.55 -26.59 -34.33
CA THR A 368 19.01 -25.32 -34.89
C THR A 368 17.85 -24.61 -35.61
N GLY A 369 17.95 -23.29 -35.79
CA GLY A 369 16.90 -22.47 -36.41
C GLY A 369 16.54 -21.25 -35.55
N GLU A 370 15.43 -20.61 -35.92
CA GLU A 370 14.85 -19.45 -35.21
C GLU A 370 13.76 -19.88 -34.21
N ILE A 371 13.52 -19.06 -33.19
CA ILE A 371 12.46 -19.29 -32.20
C ILE A 371 11.13 -18.82 -32.81
N SER A 372 10.32 -19.76 -33.31
CA SER A 372 9.07 -19.47 -34.01
C SER A 372 7.90 -19.16 -33.05
N LYS A 373 6.84 -18.54 -33.58
CA LYS A 373 5.64 -18.19 -32.79
C LYS A 373 4.92 -19.42 -32.23
N GLU A 374 5.03 -20.55 -32.90
CA GLU A 374 4.48 -21.84 -32.48
C GLU A 374 5.25 -22.38 -31.26
N ILE A 375 6.58 -22.22 -31.22
CA ILE A 375 7.41 -22.55 -30.05
C ILE A 375 6.99 -21.66 -28.85
N ILE A 376 6.79 -20.36 -29.06
CA ILE A 376 6.29 -19.45 -28.01
C ILE A 376 4.88 -19.83 -27.54
N ALA A 377 4.00 -20.27 -28.45
CA ALA A 377 2.65 -20.72 -28.09
C ALA A 377 2.65 -22.02 -27.25
N GLU A 378 3.53 -22.99 -27.55
CA GLU A 378 3.72 -24.17 -26.71
C GLU A 378 4.36 -23.82 -25.35
N ILE A 379 5.26 -22.83 -25.30
CA ILE A 379 5.78 -22.28 -24.03
C ILE A 379 4.64 -21.68 -23.20
N LYS A 380 3.80 -20.80 -23.76
CA LYS A 380 2.66 -20.21 -23.05
C LYS A 380 1.72 -21.29 -22.47
N LYS A 381 1.51 -22.42 -23.19
CA LYS A 381 0.76 -23.58 -22.66
C LYS A 381 1.47 -24.29 -21.51
N LEU A 382 2.78 -24.52 -21.60
CA LEU A 382 3.57 -25.19 -20.56
C LEU A 382 3.56 -24.39 -19.24
N TYR A 383 3.69 -23.06 -19.32
CA TYR A 383 3.57 -22.19 -18.15
C TYR A 383 2.14 -22.16 -17.59
N ALA A 384 1.11 -22.09 -18.44
CA ALA A 384 -0.29 -22.16 -17.99
C ALA A 384 -0.62 -23.49 -17.30
N PHE A 385 -0.08 -24.61 -17.79
CA PHE A 385 -0.19 -25.91 -17.11
C PHE A 385 0.52 -25.88 -15.75
N ARG A 386 1.78 -25.41 -15.70
CA ARG A 386 2.52 -25.28 -14.42
C ARG A 386 1.74 -24.43 -13.42
N TRP A 387 1.23 -23.26 -13.83
CA TRP A 387 0.50 -22.35 -12.94
C TRP A 387 -0.67 -23.04 -12.23
N GLN A 388 -1.50 -23.82 -12.95
CA GLN A 388 -2.61 -24.55 -12.31
C GLN A 388 -2.14 -25.66 -11.34
N THR A 389 -0.90 -26.16 -11.45
CA THR A 389 -0.33 -27.14 -10.50
C THR A 389 0.36 -26.51 -9.28
N ILE A 390 0.80 -25.24 -9.35
CA ILE A 390 1.56 -24.59 -8.27
C ILE A 390 0.85 -23.43 -7.57
N LYS A 391 -0.22 -22.86 -8.16
CA LYS A 391 -0.89 -21.69 -7.59
C LYS A 391 -1.43 -21.95 -6.18
N ASP A 392 -1.24 -20.98 -5.30
CA ASP A 392 -1.55 -21.06 -3.87
C ASP A 392 -0.89 -22.24 -3.11
N SER A 393 0.10 -22.92 -3.70
CA SER A 393 0.94 -23.95 -3.05
C SER A 393 2.24 -23.35 -2.48
N PRO A 394 3.08 -24.10 -1.74
CA PRO A 394 4.42 -23.64 -1.33
C PRO A 394 5.36 -23.31 -2.50
N ASP A 395 5.11 -23.87 -3.69
CA ASP A 395 5.92 -23.70 -4.90
C ASP A 395 5.35 -22.62 -5.85
N ASP A 396 4.40 -21.81 -5.38
CA ASP A 396 3.90 -20.62 -6.08
C ASP A 396 5.03 -19.58 -6.30
N TYR A 397 5.07 -18.96 -7.49
CA TYR A 397 6.08 -17.96 -7.86
C TYR A 397 6.15 -16.76 -6.92
N LEU A 398 5.03 -16.34 -6.32
CA LEU A 398 4.96 -15.22 -5.38
C LEU A 398 5.61 -15.57 -4.03
N ARG A 399 5.51 -16.83 -3.62
CA ARG A 399 6.01 -17.35 -2.34
C ARG A 399 7.46 -17.82 -2.41
N LYS A 400 7.88 -18.33 -3.58
CA LYS A 400 9.17 -19.02 -3.77
C LYS A 400 9.83 -18.62 -5.09
N GLN A 401 10.55 -17.48 -5.14
CA GLN A 401 11.34 -17.09 -6.33
C GLN A 401 12.68 -17.85 -6.49
N LYS A 402 13.20 -18.44 -5.40
CA LYS A 402 14.46 -19.20 -5.38
C LYS A 402 14.16 -20.70 -5.56
N GLY A 403 15.20 -21.52 -5.71
CA GLY A 403 15.04 -22.96 -5.97
C GLY A 403 14.53 -23.25 -7.39
N GLU A 404 13.59 -24.17 -7.51
CA GLU A 404 13.02 -24.75 -8.73
C GLU A 404 12.46 -23.66 -9.65
N ASN A 405 11.70 -22.72 -9.06
CA ASN A 405 11.09 -21.59 -9.76
C ASN A 405 12.10 -20.63 -10.38
N ARG A 406 13.37 -20.61 -9.92
CA ARG A 406 14.40 -19.72 -10.48
C ARG A 406 14.64 -19.99 -11.96
N SER A 407 14.60 -21.25 -12.39
CA SER A 407 14.77 -21.61 -13.81
C SER A 407 13.59 -21.12 -14.67
N TRP A 408 12.37 -21.17 -14.14
CA TRP A 408 11.15 -20.71 -14.82
C TRP A 408 11.13 -19.18 -14.92
N ILE A 409 11.33 -18.46 -13.81
CA ILE A 409 11.49 -17.00 -13.79
C ILE A 409 12.59 -16.57 -14.78
N ARG A 410 13.73 -17.28 -14.78
CA ARG A 410 14.84 -16.94 -15.67
C ARG A 410 14.53 -17.15 -17.16
N LEU A 411 13.85 -18.23 -17.52
CA LEU A 411 13.42 -18.43 -18.91
C LEU A 411 12.41 -17.35 -19.36
N ALA A 412 11.49 -16.94 -18.48
CA ALA A 412 10.57 -15.84 -18.77
C ALA A 412 11.32 -14.51 -19.00
N GLN A 413 12.31 -14.17 -18.16
CA GLN A 413 13.18 -12.99 -18.37
C GLN A 413 13.91 -13.03 -19.71
N TYR A 414 14.52 -14.17 -20.10
CA TYR A 414 15.20 -14.29 -21.39
C TYR A 414 14.25 -14.09 -22.58
N LEU A 415 13.03 -14.62 -22.50
CA LEU A 415 12.01 -14.46 -23.55
C LEU A 415 11.52 -13.01 -23.68
N ALA A 416 11.35 -12.30 -22.57
CA ALA A 416 10.92 -10.90 -22.57
C ALA A 416 12.03 -9.94 -23.01
N GLY A 417 13.26 -10.12 -22.52
CA GLY A 417 14.43 -9.34 -22.98
C GLY A 417 14.69 -9.50 -24.48
N ALA A 418 14.37 -10.67 -25.04
CA ALA A 418 14.43 -10.96 -26.48
C ALA A 418 13.18 -10.54 -27.29
N GLY A 419 12.17 -9.95 -26.65
CA GLY A 419 10.95 -9.47 -27.33
C GLY A 419 10.02 -10.58 -27.87
N TYR A 420 10.20 -11.83 -27.45
CA TYR A 420 9.33 -12.95 -27.84
C TYR A 420 8.00 -12.99 -27.06
N ILE A 421 7.93 -12.29 -25.93
CA ILE A 421 6.74 -12.08 -25.09
C ILE A 421 6.65 -10.61 -24.65
N GLU A 422 5.56 -10.24 -23.99
CA GLU A 422 5.37 -8.92 -23.36
C GLU A 422 6.44 -8.65 -22.29
N ALA A 423 6.83 -7.37 -22.13
CA ALA A 423 7.85 -6.96 -21.17
C ALA A 423 7.48 -7.30 -19.72
N ASN A 424 6.19 -7.23 -19.37
CA ASN A 424 5.66 -7.79 -18.13
C ASN A 424 5.66 -9.33 -18.19
N TYR A 425 6.84 -9.93 -18.01
CA TYR A 425 7.03 -11.38 -18.05
C TYR A 425 6.29 -12.13 -16.93
N TYR A 426 5.76 -11.43 -15.91
CA TYR A 426 4.88 -12.04 -14.91
C TYR A 426 3.56 -12.53 -15.53
N LYS A 427 3.10 -11.98 -16.66
CA LYS A 427 1.96 -12.51 -17.44
C LYS A 427 2.26 -13.84 -18.15
N LEU A 428 3.54 -14.24 -18.26
CA LEU A 428 3.90 -15.62 -18.63
C LEU A 428 3.93 -16.54 -17.40
N LEU A 429 4.39 -16.04 -16.24
CA LEU A 429 4.42 -16.82 -14.99
C LEU A 429 3.01 -17.12 -14.45
N ILE A 430 2.14 -16.11 -14.48
CA ILE A 430 0.78 -16.10 -13.94
C ILE A 430 -0.17 -15.70 -15.09
N PRO A 431 -0.60 -16.62 -15.97
CA PRO A 431 -1.33 -16.28 -17.20
C PRO A 431 -2.77 -15.80 -17.01
N THR A 432 -3.20 -15.61 -15.76
CA THR A 432 -4.48 -14.96 -15.41
C THR A 432 -4.35 -13.43 -15.30
N LEU A 433 -3.13 -12.89 -15.19
CA LEU A 433 -2.88 -11.46 -15.06
C LEU A 433 -3.28 -10.66 -16.31
N THR A 434 -4.05 -9.59 -16.11
CA THR A 434 -4.50 -8.69 -17.19
C THR A 434 -3.72 -7.38 -17.23
N GLN A 435 -3.26 -6.88 -16.09
CA GLN A 435 -2.54 -5.60 -15.97
C GLN A 435 -1.11 -5.66 -16.54
N ASP A 436 -0.67 -4.54 -17.13
CA ASP A 436 0.70 -4.34 -17.62
C ASP A 436 1.53 -3.34 -16.78
N ILE A 437 0.88 -2.50 -15.97
CA ILE A 437 1.49 -1.48 -15.10
C ILE A 437 0.84 -1.47 -13.71
N ASP A 438 1.58 -1.09 -12.67
CA ASP A 438 1.01 -0.78 -11.35
C ASP A 438 0.16 0.50 -11.41
N SER A 439 -0.99 0.51 -10.73
CA SER A 439 -1.96 1.60 -10.84
C SER A 439 -1.61 2.85 -10.00
N ILE A 440 -0.56 2.83 -9.18
CA ILE A 440 -0.09 3.99 -8.39
C ILE A 440 1.27 4.48 -8.89
N SER A 441 2.26 3.59 -9.03
CA SER A 441 3.61 3.97 -9.45
C SER A 441 3.73 4.18 -10.97
N LEU A 442 2.83 3.56 -11.74
CA LEU A 442 2.81 3.52 -13.21
C LEU A 442 4.00 2.79 -13.84
N ASP A 443 4.78 2.06 -13.04
CA ASP A 443 5.87 1.18 -13.48
C ASP A 443 5.36 -0.17 -13.99
N LEU A 444 6.21 -0.89 -14.73
CA LEU A 444 6.01 -2.32 -14.98
C LEU A 444 6.13 -3.09 -13.65
N PRO A 445 5.21 -4.01 -13.30
CA PRO A 445 5.31 -4.81 -12.07
C PRO A 445 6.62 -5.60 -11.94
N THR A 446 7.23 -5.94 -13.08
CA THR A 446 8.53 -6.63 -13.17
C THR A 446 9.73 -5.79 -12.71
N ASN A 447 9.55 -4.49 -12.42
CA ASN A 447 10.57 -3.66 -11.77
C ASN A 447 10.72 -3.97 -10.26
N TYR A 448 9.78 -4.74 -9.69
CA TYR A 448 9.73 -5.10 -8.27
C TYR A 448 9.68 -6.63 -8.11
N PRO A 449 10.46 -7.22 -7.18
CA PRO A 449 10.48 -8.68 -7.04
C PRO A 449 9.14 -9.21 -6.52
N LEU A 450 8.68 -10.34 -7.09
CA LEU A 450 7.35 -10.95 -6.84
C LEU A 450 6.98 -11.13 -5.36
N SER A 451 7.93 -11.31 -4.45
CA SER A 451 7.66 -11.44 -3.00
C SER A 451 7.19 -10.13 -2.35
N GLN A 452 7.31 -8.98 -3.02
CA GLN A 452 6.73 -7.71 -2.61
C GLN A 452 5.28 -7.53 -3.10
N CYS A 453 4.74 -8.54 -3.79
CA CYS A 453 3.38 -8.57 -4.33
C CYS A 453 2.59 -9.75 -3.76
N ILE A 454 1.27 -9.61 -3.72
CA ILE A 454 0.32 -10.74 -3.62
C ILE A 454 -0.63 -10.73 -4.81
N LEU A 455 -1.20 -11.88 -5.15
CA LEU A 455 -2.19 -12.00 -6.21
C LEU A 455 -3.58 -11.58 -5.71
N SER A 456 -4.33 -10.83 -6.52
CA SER A 456 -5.73 -10.48 -6.25
C SER A 456 -6.64 -11.71 -6.10
N GLU A 457 -7.76 -11.57 -5.39
CA GLU A 457 -8.70 -12.69 -5.17
C GLU A 457 -9.16 -13.34 -6.49
N ASP A 458 -9.41 -12.51 -7.51
CA ASP A 458 -9.85 -12.87 -8.85
C ASP A 458 -8.72 -13.30 -9.82
N GLU A 459 -7.48 -13.34 -9.33
CA GLU A 459 -6.27 -13.77 -10.04
C GLU A 459 -5.83 -12.88 -11.23
N LYS A 460 -6.40 -11.67 -11.40
CA LYS A 460 -6.09 -10.75 -12.53
C LYS A 460 -5.02 -9.69 -12.26
N GLU A 461 -4.77 -9.33 -11.00
CA GLU A 461 -3.97 -8.15 -10.62
C GLU A 461 -2.89 -8.50 -9.59
N LEU A 462 -1.74 -7.81 -9.63
CA LEU A 462 -0.69 -7.92 -8.61
C LEU A 462 -0.77 -6.75 -7.64
N ILE A 463 -1.06 -7.05 -6.38
CA ILE A 463 -1.15 -6.10 -5.29
C ILE A 463 0.25 -5.86 -4.74
N TYR A 464 0.88 -4.76 -5.15
CA TYR A 464 2.18 -4.33 -4.64
C TYR A 464 2.04 -3.85 -3.18
N LEU A 465 2.72 -4.51 -2.24
CA LEU A 465 2.57 -4.29 -0.80
C LEU A 465 3.22 -3.00 -0.28
N PRO A 466 4.37 -2.52 -0.80
CA PRO A 466 4.90 -1.19 -0.49
C PRO A 466 3.89 -0.06 -0.71
N ASN A 467 3.05 -0.15 -1.75
CA ASN A 467 1.93 0.80 -1.95
C ASN A 467 0.92 0.75 -0.79
N CYS A 468 0.56 -0.44 -0.31
CA CYS A 468 -0.37 -0.62 0.82
C CYS A 468 0.23 -0.10 2.14
N VAL A 469 1.53 -0.31 2.38
CA VAL A 469 2.27 0.25 3.52
C VAL A 469 2.36 1.78 3.44
N ALA A 470 2.67 2.32 2.25
CA ALA A 470 2.75 3.77 2.03
C ALA A 470 1.39 4.43 2.24
N GLN A 471 0.31 3.86 1.70
CA GLN A 471 -1.06 4.32 1.91
C GLN A 471 -1.49 4.25 3.38
N HIS A 472 -1.09 3.22 4.13
CA HIS A 472 -1.36 3.14 5.56
C HIS A 472 -0.62 4.24 6.34
N ARG A 473 0.69 4.39 6.11
CA ARG A 473 1.51 5.43 6.75
C ARG A 473 1.00 6.85 6.42
N ALA A 474 0.60 7.08 5.18
CA ALA A 474 0.08 8.38 4.76
C ALA A 474 -1.33 8.64 5.33
N ASN A 475 -2.26 7.69 5.20
CA ASN A 475 -3.70 7.96 5.22
C ASN A 475 -4.52 7.06 6.15
N GLY A 476 -3.87 6.22 6.96
CA GLY A 476 -4.51 5.33 7.96
C GLY A 476 -5.31 4.18 7.37
N THR A 477 -5.04 3.81 6.12
CA THR A 477 -5.78 2.77 5.40
C THR A 477 -4.80 1.78 4.77
N PHE A 478 -4.78 0.52 5.21
CA PHE A 478 -3.98 -0.53 4.55
C PHE A 478 -4.74 -1.07 3.33
N TYR A 479 -4.98 -0.18 2.37
CA TYR A 479 -5.86 -0.39 1.23
C TYR A 479 -5.05 -0.50 -0.06
N HIS A 480 -5.47 -1.39 -0.95
CA HIS A 480 -4.95 -1.52 -2.31
C HIS A 480 -5.74 -0.63 -3.28
N PHE A 481 -5.06 -0.08 -4.28
CA PHE A 481 -5.66 0.76 -5.32
C PHE A 481 -5.86 -0.03 -6.61
N SER A 482 -7.13 -0.24 -6.98
CA SER A 482 -7.55 -0.92 -8.22
C SER A 482 -8.69 -0.13 -8.85
N GLU A 483 -8.80 -0.14 -10.19
CA GLU A 483 -9.84 0.57 -10.95
C GLU A 483 -10.05 2.04 -10.55
N GLY A 484 -9.00 2.75 -10.14
CA GLY A 484 -9.07 4.16 -9.74
C GLY A 484 -9.58 4.42 -8.31
N ARG A 485 -9.57 3.43 -7.42
CA ARG A 485 -10.15 3.53 -6.05
C ARG A 485 -9.44 2.63 -5.04
N TYR A 486 -9.40 3.06 -3.77
CA TYR A 486 -8.83 2.28 -2.66
C TYR A 486 -9.86 1.34 -2.03
N ARG A 487 -9.54 0.04 -1.96
CA ARG A 487 -10.32 -1.01 -1.30
C ARG A 487 -9.52 -1.74 -0.22
N LYS A 488 -10.20 -2.37 0.75
CA LYS A 488 -9.55 -3.31 1.67
C LYS A 488 -9.03 -4.53 0.89
N LEU A 489 -8.04 -5.22 1.45
CA LEU A 489 -7.68 -6.55 0.99
C LEU A 489 -8.81 -7.53 1.32
N ALA A 490 -9.14 -8.41 0.38
CA ALA A 490 -10.12 -9.48 0.56
C ALA A 490 -9.57 -10.59 1.47
N ALA A 491 -10.43 -11.51 1.95
CA ALA A 491 -10.02 -12.60 2.83
C ALA A 491 -8.90 -13.47 2.20
N LYS A 492 -9.06 -13.90 0.94
CA LYS A 492 -8.06 -14.66 0.18
C LYS A 492 -6.75 -13.88 -0.05
N GLU A 493 -6.80 -12.55 -0.05
CA GLU A 493 -5.62 -11.68 -0.19
C GLU A 493 -4.88 -11.54 1.16
N LEU A 494 -5.61 -11.40 2.27
CA LEU A 494 -5.05 -11.46 3.63
C LEU A 494 -4.45 -12.84 3.95
N GLU A 495 -5.07 -13.92 3.48
CA GLU A 495 -4.51 -15.29 3.57
C GLU A 495 -3.21 -15.46 2.77
N ARG A 496 -3.00 -14.66 1.71
CA ARG A 496 -1.77 -14.68 0.90
C ARG A 496 -0.64 -13.82 1.50
N LEU A 497 -0.97 -12.84 2.35
CA LEU A 497 0.00 -11.90 2.94
C LEU A 497 1.14 -12.54 3.75
N PRO A 498 0.96 -13.63 4.53
CA PRO A 498 2.06 -14.28 5.27
C PRO A 498 3.15 -14.91 4.40
N PHE A 499 2.93 -15.04 3.08
CA PHE A 499 3.90 -15.61 2.15
C PHE A 499 4.69 -14.57 1.34
N ALA A 500 4.40 -13.28 1.54
CA ALA A 500 5.18 -12.18 0.99
C ALA A 500 6.51 -11.98 1.77
N GLU A 501 7.31 -10.97 1.43
CA GLU A 501 8.47 -10.63 2.25
C GLU A 501 8.03 -10.28 3.69
N LEU A 502 8.70 -10.92 4.66
CA LEU A 502 8.36 -10.87 6.09
C LEU A 502 8.05 -9.45 6.60
N GLN A 503 8.80 -8.44 6.16
CA GLN A 503 8.60 -7.03 6.52
C GLN A 503 7.18 -6.48 6.29
N PHE A 504 6.45 -6.95 5.26
CA PHE A 504 5.09 -6.50 4.97
C PHE A 504 4.06 -7.22 5.85
N TYR A 505 4.26 -8.52 6.09
CA TYR A 505 3.44 -9.30 7.01
C TYR A 505 3.64 -8.84 8.46
N GLU A 506 4.87 -8.58 8.89
CA GLU A 506 5.19 -8.01 10.20
C GLU A 506 4.59 -6.61 10.35
N TYR A 507 4.70 -5.73 9.35
CA TYR A 507 4.05 -4.42 9.40
C TYR A 507 2.54 -4.55 9.55
N TYR A 508 1.89 -5.45 8.81
CA TYR A 508 0.47 -5.71 8.96
C TYR A 508 0.13 -6.27 10.35
N ALA A 509 0.81 -7.33 10.80
CA ALA A 509 0.50 -8.01 12.06
C ALA A 509 0.83 -7.19 13.32
N GLN A 510 1.88 -6.35 13.28
CA GLN A 510 2.37 -5.57 14.42
C GLN A 510 1.89 -4.11 14.43
N VAL A 511 1.30 -3.60 13.34
CA VAL A 511 0.78 -2.23 13.26
C VAL A 511 -0.70 -2.22 12.90
N VAL A 512 -1.07 -2.81 11.76
CA VAL A 512 -2.43 -2.69 11.20
C VAL A 512 -3.45 -3.58 11.92
N ALA A 513 -3.10 -4.84 12.18
CA ALA A 513 -4.01 -5.84 12.74
C ALA A 513 -4.26 -5.67 14.25
N ILE A 514 -3.47 -4.81 14.93
CA ILE A 514 -3.64 -4.45 16.34
C ILE A 514 -4.07 -2.99 16.53
N GLU A 515 -4.30 -2.24 15.44
CA GLU A 515 -4.81 -0.88 15.52
C GLU A 515 -6.30 -0.90 15.90
N GLU A 516 -6.64 -0.33 17.06
CA GLU A 516 -8.03 -0.26 17.52
C GLU A 516 -8.89 0.52 16.53
N GLU A 517 -9.94 -0.11 15.98
CA GLU A 517 -10.90 0.57 15.10
C GLU A 517 -11.55 1.74 15.86
N SER A 518 -11.29 2.96 15.39
CA SER A 518 -11.74 4.18 16.07
C SER A 518 -13.26 4.23 16.17
N LEU A 519 -13.77 4.26 17.40
CA LEU A 519 -15.19 4.07 17.70
C LEU A 519 -16.10 5.03 16.92
N PRO A 520 -17.21 4.54 16.33
CA PRO A 520 -18.14 5.35 15.53
C PRO A 520 -18.69 6.59 16.22
N LEU A 521 -18.69 7.71 15.48
CA LEU A 521 -19.26 9.00 15.86
C LEU A 521 -20.68 9.19 15.30
N LYS A 522 -21.52 9.96 16.00
CA LYS A 522 -22.85 10.38 15.51
C LYS A 522 -22.72 11.32 14.31
N LYS A 523 -23.73 11.31 13.44
CA LYS A 523 -23.82 12.24 12.30
C LYS A 523 -23.78 13.71 12.75
N SER A 524 -24.39 14.04 13.88
CA SER A 524 -24.33 15.39 14.47
C SER A 524 -22.90 15.83 14.76
N THR A 525 -22.10 14.94 15.35
CA THR A 525 -20.70 15.18 15.72
C THR A 525 -19.86 15.45 14.47
N VAL A 526 -19.96 14.59 13.45
CA VAL A 526 -19.25 14.76 12.17
C VAL A 526 -19.70 16.03 11.43
N MET A 527 -20.98 16.42 11.51
CA MET A 527 -21.46 17.66 10.91
C MET A 527 -20.97 18.92 11.65
N ALA A 528 -20.83 18.88 12.97
CA ALA A 528 -20.18 19.97 13.71
C ALA A 528 -18.69 20.11 13.34
N ILE A 529 -17.97 18.99 13.13
CA ILE A 529 -16.59 19.01 12.60
C ILE A 529 -16.58 19.60 11.18
N LYS A 530 -17.57 19.29 10.32
CA LYS A 530 -17.68 19.90 8.99
C LYS A 530 -17.87 21.43 9.04
N GLU A 531 -18.71 21.92 9.96
CA GLU A 531 -18.87 23.37 10.17
C GLU A 531 -17.58 24.02 10.71
N LEU A 532 -16.83 23.34 11.59
CA LEU A 532 -15.49 23.78 12.01
C LEU A 532 -14.51 23.87 10.82
N VAL A 533 -14.47 22.85 9.96
CA VAL A 533 -13.60 22.85 8.76
C VAL A 533 -13.95 24.00 7.84
N ASN A 534 -15.23 24.27 7.60
CA ASN A 534 -15.68 25.39 6.76
C ASN A 534 -15.14 26.75 7.24
N GLY A 535 -15.10 26.98 8.56
CA GLY A 535 -14.56 28.23 9.12
C GLY A 535 -13.03 28.27 9.25
N THR A 536 -12.38 27.14 9.53
CA THR A 536 -10.95 27.10 9.88
C THR A 536 -10.01 26.72 8.73
N LEU A 537 -10.43 25.83 7.81
CA LEU A 537 -9.55 25.33 6.74
C LEU A 537 -9.42 26.35 5.61
N ASN A 538 -8.34 27.14 5.66
CA ASN A 538 -7.98 28.13 4.64
C ASN A 538 -6.90 27.56 3.69
N PRO A 539 -7.22 27.17 2.44
CA PRO A 539 -6.26 26.53 1.55
C PRO A 539 -5.14 27.45 1.05
N TYR A 540 -5.28 28.77 1.18
CA TYR A 540 -4.21 29.72 0.88
C TYR A 540 -3.19 29.81 2.02
N ALA A 541 -3.63 29.71 3.27
CA ALA A 541 -2.76 29.69 4.45
C ALA A 541 -1.91 28.41 4.56
N LEU A 542 -2.24 27.37 3.79
CA LEU A 542 -1.40 26.18 3.61
C LEU A 542 -0.14 26.44 2.76
N ARG A 543 -0.02 27.63 2.13
CA ARG A 543 1.19 28.01 1.37
C ARG A 543 2.21 28.67 2.28
N LEU A 544 3.46 28.23 2.15
CA LEU A 544 4.60 28.86 2.82
C LEU A 544 4.65 30.37 2.50
N GLY A 545 4.64 31.22 3.54
CA GLY A 545 4.70 32.67 3.41
C GLY A 545 3.36 33.39 3.19
N HIS A 546 2.23 32.69 3.20
CA HIS A 546 0.90 33.32 3.22
C HIS A 546 0.31 33.35 4.64
N ASN A 547 0.07 34.55 5.15
CA ASN A 547 -0.64 34.75 6.43
C ASN A 547 -2.16 34.70 6.22
N ILE A 548 -2.88 34.28 7.28
CA ILE A 548 -4.33 34.43 7.40
C ILE A 548 -4.67 35.93 7.52
N THR A 549 -5.79 36.40 6.95
CA THR A 549 -6.26 37.78 7.17
C THR A 549 -7.03 37.88 8.48
N ALA A 550 -7.07 39.05 9.14
CA ALA A 550 -7.80 39.21 10.41
C ALA A 550 -9.29 38.83 10.33
N GLU A 551 -9.93 39.01 9.15
CA GLU A 551 -11.29 38.54 8.86
C GLU A 551 -11.39 36.99 8.84
N GLN A 552 -10.41 36.31 8.24
CA GLN A 552 -10.33 34.85 8.22
C GLN A 552 -9.95 34.27 9.59
N GLU A 553 -9.16 35.01 10.37
CA GLU A 553 -8.81 34.66 11.75
C GLU A 553 -10.05 34.75 12.65
N GLN A 554 -10.82 35.84 12.57
CA GLN A 554 -12.11 35.97 13.25
C GLN A 554 -13.10 34.86 12.87
N VAL A 555 -13.24 34.53 11.57
CA VAL A 555 -14.13 33.44 11.12
C VAL A 555 -13.67 32.07 11.65
N ALA A 556 -12.36 31.84 11.75
CA ALA A 556 -11.81 30.63 12.34
C ALA A 556 -12.06 30.56 13.86
N GLU A 557 -11.91 31.67 14.58
CA GLU A 557 -12.24 31.78 16.01
C GLU A 557 -13.74 31.55 16.27
N GLU A 558 -14.64 32.22 15.52
CA GLU A 558 -16.09 32.06 15.66
C GLU A 558 -16.53 30.60 15.42
N ALA A 559 -15.98 29.95 14.39
CA ALA A 559 -16.22 28.54 14.13
C ALA A 559 -15.66 27.63 15.24
N TYR A 560 -14.50 27.97 15.81
CA TYR A 560 -13.90 27.23 16.91
C TYR A 560 -14.69 27.35 18.22
N PHE A 561 -15.13 28.56 18.59
CA PHE A 561 -15.99 28.78 19.76
C PHE A 561 -17.33 28.05 19.62
N LYS A 562 -17.95 28.09 18.43
CA LYS A 562 -19.19 27.35 18.14
C LYS A 562 -18.99 25.84 18.27
N PHE A 563 -17.87 25.30 17.78
CA PHE A 563 -17.55 23.89 17.92
C PHE A 563 -17.27 23.52 19.39
N PHE A 564 -16.59 24.38 20.14
CA PHE A 564 -16.32 24.17 21.57
C PHE A 564 -17.61 24.21 22.40
N GLU A 565 -18.56 25.10 22.12
CA GLU A 565 -19.91 25.08 22.72
C GLU A 565 -20.62 23.76 22.41
N PHE A 566 -20.59 23.28 21.17
CA PHE A 566 -21.14 21.97 20.81
C PHE A 566 -20.48 20.82 21.59
N VAL A 567 -19.15 20.80 21.68
CA VAL A 567 -18.37 19.77 22.39
C VAL A 567 -18.71 19.75 23.89
N ASN A 568 -18.85 20.91 24.54
CA ASN A 568 -19.24 21.00 25.95
C ASN A 568 -20.69 20.53 26.23
N ASN A 569 -21.52 20.40 25.19
CA ASN A 569 -22.88 19.87 25.27
C ASN A 569 -22.99 18.41 24.79
N LEU A 570 -21.88 17.74 24.48
CA LEU A 570 -21.88 16.32 24.11
C LEU A 570 -22.11 15.42 25.34
N PRO A 571 -22.90 14.34 25.21
CA PRO A 571 -22.89 13.23 26.17
C PRO A 571 -21.48 12.66 26.34
N GLU A 572 -21.09 12.30 27.56
CA GLU A 572 -19.76 11.82 27.93
C GLU A 572 -19.26 10.65 27.06
N ASP A 573 -20.15 9.73 26.70
CA ASP A 573 -19.88 8.59 25.84
C ASP A 573 -19.62 8.97 24.36
N GLU A 574 -20.13 10.11 23.91
CA GLU A 574 -19.82 10.69 22.60
C GLU A 574 -18.56 11.55 22.65
N LEU A 575 -18.38 12.30 23.72
CA LEU A 575 -17.20 13.14 23.96
C LEU A 575 -15.93 12.29 24.02
N ASN A 576 -15.95 11.19 24.77
CA ASN A 576 -14.86 10.24 24.85
C ASN A 576 -14.55 9.63 23.47
N ARG A 577 -15.57 9.14 22.75
CA ARG A 577 -15.41 8.61 21.37
C ARG A 577 -14.82 9.63 20.40
N LEU A 578 -15.23 10.90 20.51
CA LEU A 578 -14.67 11.99 19.72
C LEU A 578 -13.19 12.22 20.06
N TYR A 579 -12.88 12.39 21.34
CA TYR A 579 -11.51 12.70 21.80
C TYR A 579 -10.51 11.59 21.53
N THR A 580 -10.91 10.31 21.64
CA THR A 580 -10.06 9.16 21.27
C THR A 580 -10.03 8.86 19.77
N HIS A 581 -10.81 9.57 18.93
CA HIS A 581 -10.87 9.28 17.51
C HIS A 581 -9.53 9.61 16.84
N ALA A 582 -8.83 8.58 16.34
CA ALA A 582 -7.53 8.74 15.71
C ALA A 582 -7.67 9.12 14.24
N VAL A 583 -6.81 10.04 13.79
CA VAL A 583 -6.69 10.48 12.39
C VAL A 583 -5.26 10.27 11.95
N ILE A 584 -5.08 9.62 10.80
CA ILE A 584 -3.79 9.51 10.13
C ILE A 584 -3.89 10.28 8.82
N TRP A 585 -3.06 11.32 8.69
CA TRP A 585 -2.97 12.15 7.48
C TRP A 585 -1.54 12.62 7.24
N ARG A 586 -1.05 12.41 6.01
CA ARG A 586 0.31 12.74 5.53
C ARG A 586 1.43 12.35 6.49
N GLY A 587 1.36 11.13 7.03
CA GLY A 587 2.39 10.57 7.92
C GLY A 587 2.22 10.92 9.40
N GLN A 588 1.23 11.75 9.76
CA GLN A 588 0.97 12.13 11.14
C GLN A 588 -0.27 11.42 11.68
N LYS A 589 -0.09 10.60 12.72
CA LYS A 589 -1.18 10.09 13.56
C LYS A 589 -1.39 11.06 14.72
N ARG A 590 -2.61 11.57 14.88
CA ARG A 590 -3.06 12.36 16.04
C ARG A 590 -4.49 11.96 16.41
N ASN A 591 -4.87 12.07 17.68
CA ASN A 591 -6.28 12.02 18.08
C ASN A 591 -6.90 13.43 18.15
N VAL A 592 -8.24 13.52 18.15
CA VAL A 592 -8.95 14.81 18.19
C VAL A 592 -8.62 15.61 19.45
N HIS A 593 -8.38 14.95 20.59
CA HIS A 593 -7.99 15.65 21.82
C HIS A 593 -6.64 16.37 21.67
N GLU A 594 -5.62 15.71 21.11
CA GLU A 594 -4.33 16.31 20.79
C GLU A 594 -4.48 17.49 19.81
N ILE A 595 -5.24 17.32 18.72
CA ILE A 595 -5.44 18.39 17.72
C ILE A 595 -6.12 19.62 18.37
N LEU A 596 -7.10 19.41 19.26
CA LEU A 596 -7.73 20.51 19.99
C LEU A 596 -6.80 21.13 21.04
N ALA A 597 -5.96 20.34 21.71
CA ALA A 597 -5.00 20.75 22.74
C ALA A 597 -3.65 21.29 22.19
N GLU A 598 -3.47 21.31 20.88
CA GLU A 598 -2.40 22.09 20.22
C GLU A 598 -2.93 23.43 19.64
N VAL A 599 -4.25 23.61 19.60
CA VAL A 599 -4.94 24.87 19.27
C VAL A 599 -5.33 25.65 20.54
N GLN A 600 -5.76 24.96 21.60
CA GLN A 600 -5.88 25.49 22.97
C GLN A 600 -4.57 25.22 23.74
N LEU A 601 -4.03 26.10 24.59
CA LEU A 601 -4.54 27.35 25.16
C LEU A 601 -3.36 28.12 25.76
N ASN A 602 -3.48 29.45 25.92
CA ASN A 602 -2.98 30.09 27.15
C ASN A 602 -3.69 31.41 27.49
N GLU A 603 -4.97 31.50 27.15
CA GLU A 603 -5.82 32.68 27.36
C GLU A 603 -7.11 32.27 28.06
N THR A 604 -7.00 32.00 29.36
CA THR A 604 -8.10 32.33 30.26
C THR A 604 -8.24 33.86 30.21
N PRO A 605 -9.39 34.43 29.82
CA PRO A 605 -9.53 35.87 29.73
C PRO A 605 -9.31 36.48 31.11
N LYS A 606 -8.35 37.40 31.22
CA LYS A 606 -8.14 38.16 32.45
C LYS A 606 -9.37 39.02 32.69
N VAL A 607 -10.20 38.62 33.65
CA VAL A 607 -11.33 39.43 34.11
C VAL A 607 -10.77 40.70 34.75
N ASP A 608 -10.83 41.80 33.99
CA ASP A 608 -10.21 43.06 34.34
C ASP A 608 -10.91 43.73 35.53
N LYS A 609 -10.39 43.49 36.74
CA LYS A 609 -10.86 44.11 37.99
C LYS A 609 -10.32 45.55 38.12
N SER A 610 -10.60 46.38 37.11
CA SER A 610 -9.95 47.69 36.93
C SER A 610 -10.92 48.85 36.56
N SER A 611 -12.24 48.65 36.68
CA SER A 611 -13.27 49.66 36.31
C SER A 611 -14.31 49.95 37.40
N ALA A 612 -13.91 49.97 38.68
CA ALA A 612 -14.84 50.10 39.82
C ALA A 612 -14.45 51.14 40.90
N ALA A 613 -14.00 52.35 40.52
CA ALA A 613 -13.95 53.51 41.43
C ALA A 613 -13.72 54.89 40.74
N GLN A 614 -14.78 55.59 40.34
CA GLN A 614 -14.91 57.08 40.30
C GLN A 614 -16.31 57.47 39.77
N THR A 615 -17.27 57.82 40.64
CA THR A 615 -17.65 59.18 41.14
C THR A 615 -18.80 59.87 40.39
N THR A 616 -20.02 59.66 40.91
CA THR A 616 -21.06 60.69 41.25
C THR A 616 -21.55 61.76 40.25
N ASP A 617 -22.88 61.91 40.23
CA ASP A 617 -23.71 63.02 39.69
C ASP A 617 -23.72 63.21 38.15
N VAL A 618 -24.81 63.62 37.47
CA VAL A 618 -26.08 64.27 37.86
C VAL A 618 -27.32 63.57 37.24
N SER A 619 -28.53 63.86 37.77
CA SER A 619 -29.91 63.46 37.35
C SER A 619 -30.21 63.41 35.81
N SER A 620 -31.27 62.73 35.30
CA SER A 620 -32.68 62.81 35.75
C SER A 620 -33.69 61.85 35.06
N LYS A 621 -34.86 61.60 35.72
CA LYS A 621 -36.19 61.14 35.20
C LYS A 621 -36.24 59.74 34.53
N ALA A 622 -37.01 58.74 35.01
CA ALA A 622 -38.48 58.56 35.03
C ALA A 622 -39.09 58.31 33.61
N ASN A 623 -40.06 57.40 33.36
CA ASN A 623 -41.02 56.70 34.25
C ASN A 623 -41.76 55.53 33.53
N ILE A 624 -42.44 54.60 34.26
CA ILE A 624 -43.62 53.76 33.82
C ILE A 624 -43.33 52.63 32.76
N SER A 625 -43.99 51.44 32.67
CA SER A 625 -45.18 50.82 33.30
C SER A 625 -45.01 49.31 33.68
N LYS A 626 -46.05 48.72 34.30
CA LYS A 626 -46.36 47.26 34.39
C LYS A 626 -47.31 46.84 33.23
N ASP A 627 -48.05 45.71 33.15
CA ASP A 627 -48.28 44.40 33.86
C ASP A 627 -48.39 43.31 32.72
N GLN A 628 -48.70 42.01 32.81
CA GLN A 628 -49.41 41.03 33.67
C GLN A 628 -48.67 39.65 33.56
N LEU A 629 -48.86 38.56 34.32
CA LEU A 629 -49.92 37.91 35.15
C LEU A 629 -50.87 36.92 34.41
N GLY A 630 -50.97 35.68 34.93
CA GLY A 630 -51.80 34.54 34.47
C GLY A 630 -51.01 33.21 34.49
N GLU A 631 -51.12 32.29 35.46
CA GLU A 631 -52.24 31.36 35.82
C GLU A 631 -52.57 30.33 34.70
N LYS A 632 -52.95 29.05 34.90
CA LYS A 632 -53.11 28.04 35.99
C LYS A 632 -53.33 26.65 35.30
N LYS A 633 -53.32 25.42 35.90
CA LYS A 633 -53.23 24.92 37.29
C LYS A 633 -52.69 23.45 37.33
N SER A 634 -52.41 22.97 38.54
CA SER A 634 -52.20 21.60 39.08
C SER A 634 -53.45 20.69 39.20
N ILE A 635 -53.26 19.36 39.39
CA ILE A 635 -54.08 18.32 40.13
C ILE A 635 -53.57 16.92 39.68
N ASP A 636 -53.06 15.98 40.50
CA ASP A 636 -53.65 15.12 41.56
C ASP A 636 -54.71 14.12 41.02
N THR A 637 -54.89 12.84 41.40
CA THR A 637 -54.28 11.78 42.27
C THR A 637 -54.78 10.40 41.73
N GLN A 638 -54.58 9.15 42.21
CA GLN A 638 -54.05 8.40 43.39
C GLN A 638 -53.61 6.98 42.83
N LYS A 639 -52.71 6.13 43.37
CA LYS A 639 -52.50 5.43 44.67
C LYS A 639 -53.15 4.01 44.74
N GLU A 640 -52.35 2.99 45.13
CA GLU A 640 -52.71 1.67 45.75
C GLU A 640 -53.49 0.60 44.91
N ASP A 641 -53.31 -0.73 45.06
CA ASP A 641 -52.39 -1.54 45.91
C ASP A 641 -52.25 -3.03 45.49
N LEU A 642 -51.22 -3.75 46.01
CA LEU A 642 -51.08 -5.24 46.18
C LEU A 642 -51.15 -6.13 44.89
N LEU A 643 -50.58 -7.35 44.73
CA LEU A 643 -49.75 -8.36 45.46
C LEU A 643 -49.13 -9.30 44.36
N GLU A 644 -48.32 -10.36 44.53
CA GLU A 644 -47.76 -11.16 45.64
C GLU A 644 -46.19 -11.30 45.54
N GLY A 645 -45.63 -12.51 45.70
CA GLY A 645 -44.22 -12.92 45.51
C GLY A 645 -44.14 -14.44 45.21
N PRO A 646 -43.19 -15.24 45.74
CA PRO A 646 -41.86 -14.91 46.28
C PRO A 646 -40.71 -15.93 45.95
N GLY A 647 -39.45 -15.53 46.12
CA GLY A 647 -38.30 -16.45 46.36
C GLY A 647 -37.71 -17.23 45.16
N PHE A 648 -36.58 -17.93 45.28
CA PHE A 648 -35.59 -18.00 46.38
C PHE A 648 -34.17 -18.33 45.84
N THR A 649 -33.14 -18.22 46.68
CA THR A 649 -31.70 -18.34 46.34
C THR A 649 -31.18 -19.78 46.10
N LYS A 650 -29.96 -19.90 45.53
CA LYS A 650 -29.02 -20.98 45.90
C LYS A 650 -27.54 -20.62 45.72
N GLU A 651 -26.67 -21.39 46.37
CA GLU A 651 -25.27 -21.07 46.66
C GLU A 651 -24.25 -22.11 46.11
N ILE A 652 -23.05 -21.63 45.76
CA ILE A 652 -21.70 -22.12 46.13
C ILE A 652 -21.22 -23.56 45.74
N SER A 653 -19.90 -23.64 45.44
CA SER A 653 -18.96 -24.79 45.47
C SER A 653 -18.63 -25.58 44.17
N PRO A 654 -17.42 -26.21 44.08
CA PRO A 654 -16.66 -26.29 42.80
C PRO A 654 -16.12 -27.71 42.44
N ASN A 655 -15.02 -27.76 41.67
CA ASN A 655 -14.39 -28.89 40.93
C ASN A 655 -14.99 -29.08 39.52
N GLU A 656 -14.28 -29.58 38.49
CA GLU A 656 -13.13 -30.51 38.45
C GLU A 656 -12.02 -30.14 37.44
N THR A 657 -10.84 -30.75 37.61
CA THR A 657 -9.68 -30.67 36.70
C THR A 657 -9.57 -31.90 35.77
N LEU A 658 -9.74 -31.72 34.46
CA LEU A 658 -9.33 -32.65 33.39
C LEU A 658 -9.07 -31.85 32.10
N LYS A 659 -8.20 -32.22 31.16
CA LYS A 659 -6.99 -33.08 31.14
C LYS A 659 -6.19 -32.65 29.89
N ILE A 660 -4.86 -32.72 29.93
CA ILE A 660 -4.03 -32.66 28.72
C ILE A 660 -3.39 -34.04 28.55
N ASP A 661 -3.89 -34.82 27.61
CA ASP A 661 -3.40 -36.19 27.35
C ASP A 661 -2.16 -36.15 26.45
N ASN A 662 -1.01 -36.48 27.02
CA ASN A 662 0.22 -36.80 26.28
C ASN A 662 0.27 -38.30 26.00
N ASN A 663 0.37 -38.70 24.72
CA ASN A 663 0.98 -39.95 24.22
C ASN A 663 1.11 -39.80 22.69
N SER A 664 2.29 -39.63 22.09
CA SER A 664 3.43 -40.56 21.98
C SER A 664 3.21 -41.71 20.97
N ALA A 665 3.89 -41.63 19.83
CA ALA A 665 4.28 -42.76 19.01
C ALA A 665 5.68 -42.46 18.44
N ALA A 666 6.60 -43.42 18.50
CA ALA A 666 8.01 -43.23 18.13
C ALA A 666 8.54 -44.44 17.34
N GLN A 667 9.34 -44.17 16.30
CA GLN A 667 10.20 -45.12 15.55
C GLN A 667 10.92 -44.32 14.43
N THR A 668 12.17 -44.58 13.99
CA THR A 668 13.36 -45.21 14.63
C THR A 668 14.61 -44.94 13.75
N ILE A 669 15.79 -44.78 14.39
CA ILE A 669 17.15 -45.16 13.90
C ILE A 669 17.67 -44.56 12.57
N GLY A 670 18.89 -43.97 12.58
CA GLY A 670 19.53 -43.48 11.34
C GLY A 670 20.96 -42.89 11.41
N THR A 671 21.87 -43.35 12.28
CA THR A 671 23.28 -42.91 12.30
C THR A 671 24.16 -43.64 11.26
N PRO A 672 25.15 -42.95 10.66
CA PRO A 672 26.57 -43.17 11.00
C PRO A 672 27.29 -41.86 11.41
N GLN A 673 28.14 -41.87 12.45
CA GLN A 673 29.62 -42.01 12.39
C GLN A 673 30.35 -40.95 11.54
N GLU A 674 31.00 -39.96 12.19
CA GLU A 674 32.46 -39.96 12.53
C GLU A 674 33.36 -39.91 11.29
N GLN A 675 33.91 -38.75 10.91
CA GLN A 675 35.19 -38.22 11.44
C GLN A 675 35.45 -36.78 10.90
N ASN A 676 36.36 -35.95 11.42
CA ASN A 676 37.36 -36.15 12.47
C ASN A 676 37.64 -34.87 13.32
N VAL A 677 38.51 -35.03 14.32
CA VAL A 677 39.02 -34.07 15.31
C VAL A 677 40.21 -33.25 14.79
N ILE A 678 40.25 -31.94 15.09
CA ILE A 678 41.45 -31.26 15.64
C ILE A 678 41.04 -30.47 16.89
N ARG A 679 41.91 -30.44 17.91
CA ARG A 679 41.66 -29.96 19.27
C ARG A 679 42.75 -28.97 19.67
N VAL A 680 42.37 -27.77 20.10
CA VAL A 680 43.19 -26.90 20.95
C VAL A 680 42.34 -26.49 22.15
N GLN A 681 42.93 -26.48 23.34
CA GLN A 681 42.23 -26.26 24.61
C GLN A 681 42.54 -24.89 25.20
N SER A 682 41.75 -24.56 26.23
CA SER A 682 41.99 -23.61 27.32
C SER A 682 41.54 -22.15 27.08
N GLY A 683 40.89 -21.52 28.07
CA GLY A 683 40.46 -22.10 29.34
C GLY A 683 39.58 -21.18 30.17
N GLU A 684 38.75 -21.78 31.03
CA GLU A 684 37.81 -21.06 31.90
C GLU A 684 38.56 -20.28 33.00
N LYS A 685 38.15 -19.03 33.20
CA LYS A 685 38.21 -18.36 34.50
C LYS A 685 36.97 -17.50 34.68
N GLU A 686 36.10 -17.93 35.59
CA GLU A 686 34.96 -17.16 36.05
C GLU A 686 35.38 -16.11 37.10
N SER A 687 34.37 -15.30 37.50
CA SER A 687 34.31 -14.45 38.70
C SER A 687 35.03 -13.09 38.66
N PRO A 688 34.47 -12.06 39.35
CA PRO A 688 33.09 -11.90 39.83
C PRO A 688 32.42 -10.59 39.36
N ALA A 689 31.10 -10.53 39.48
CA ALA A 689 30.37 -9.27 39.39
C ALA A 689 30.63 -8.41 40.64
N THR A 690 30.84 -7.11 40.45
CA THR A 690 30.88 -6.11 41.54
C THR A 690 29.74 -5.12 41.30
N GLN A 691 28.87 -4.96 42.30
CA GLN A 691 27.87 -3.89 42.33
C GLN A 691 28.50 -2.66 42.99
N GLU A 692 28.54 -1.52 42.30
CA GLU A 692 28.87 -0.23 42.91
C GLU A 692 27.66 0.70 42.86
N GLU A 693 27.12 1.04 44.03
CA GLU A 693 26.06 2.04 44.18
C GLU A 693 26.66 3.45 44.07
N HIS A 694 26.44 4.14 42.94
CA HIS A 694 26.89 5.53 42.78
C HIS A 694 25.74 6.54 42.80
N SER A 695 25.32 6.88 44.03
CA SER A 695 24.82 8.18 44.49
C SER A 695 24.52 9.23 43.39
N LEU A 696 23.26 9.31 42.95
CA LEU A 696 22.77 10.45 42.16
C LEU A 696 22.91 11.76 42.96
N LYS A 697 23.58 12.75 42.36
CA LYS A 697 23.49 14.16 42.77
C LYS A 697 22.84 14.95 41.64
N GLU A 698 21.66 15.49 41.89
CA GLU A 698 21.08 16.51 41.01
C GLU A 698 21.94 17.78 41.01
N PRO A 699 21.98 18.47 39.86
CA PRO A 699 21.63 19.88 39.88
C PRO A 699 20.49 20.16 38.90
N THR A 700 19.30 20.45 39.44
CA THR A 700 18.11 20.84 38.67
C THR A 700 18.28 22.25 38.10
N VAL A 701 18.88 22.35 36.90
CA VAL A 701 18.80 23.55 36.06
C VAL A 701 17.72 23.33 35.01
N ALA A 702 16.50 23.78 35.33
CA ALA A 702 15.41 23.79 34.37
C ALA A 702 15.76 24.75 33.22
N LYS A 703 16.18 24.21 32.08
CA LYS A 703 16.16 24.96 30.83
C LYS A 703 14.71 25.27 30.50
N GLU A 704 14.37 26.55 30.44
CA GLU A 704 13.10 26.99 29.86
C GLU A 704 13.03 26.46 28.43
N ILE A 705 12.14 25.49 28.19
CA ILE A 705 11.85 25.03 26.84
C ILE A 705 11.16 26.22 26.15
N PRO A 706 11.70 26.73 25.02
CA PRO A 706 11.07 27.86 24.33
C PRO A 706 9.63 27.47 23.97
N PRO A 707 8.65 28.36 24.18
CA PRO A 707 7.24 28.02 24.00
C PRO A 707 7.02 27.47 22.58
N LYS A 708 6.40 26.29 22.47
CA LYS A 708 5.93 25.73 21.19
C LYS A 708 5.19 26.85 20.45
N GLN A 709 5.61 27.16 19.23
CA GLN A 709 4.85 28.04 18.35
C GLN A 709 3.47 27.39 18.13
N ARG A 710 2.38 28.16 18.29
CA ARG A 710 1.01 27.67 18.08
C ARG A 710 0.93 27.03 16.68
N GLU A 711 0.42 25.81 16.58
CA GLU A 711 0.10 25.28 15.24
C GLU A 711 -1.06 26.07 14.64
N CYS A 712 -1.02 26.29 13.34
CA CYS A 712 -2.03 27.06 12.64
C CYS A 712 -3.35 26.29 12.59
N ILE A 713 -4.46 26.91 13.00
CA ILE A 713 -5.79 26.27 12.99
C ILE A 713 -6.22 25.82 11.58
N ALA A 714 -5.73 26.49 10.51
CA ALA A 714 -5.93 26.07 9.14
C ALA A 714 -5.15 24.82 8.73
N PHE A 715 -4.06 24.49 9.43
CA PHE A 715 -3.36 23.20 9.29
C PHE A 715 -4.11 22.09 10.02
N ALA A 716 -4.55 22.32 11.26
CA ALA A 716 -5.41 21.42 12.03
C ALA A 716 -6.71 21.06 11.26
N GLY A 717 -7.25 22.03 10.51
CA GLY A 717 -8.38 21.86 9.60
C GLY A 717 -8.25 20.70 8.59
N GLN A 718 -7.05 20.26 8.22
CA GLN A 718 -6.86 19.09 7.34
C GLN A 718 -7.26 17.78 8.03
N PHE A 719 -6.90 17.60 9.30
CA PHE A 719 -7.27 16.39 10.06
C PHE A 719 -8.78 16.34 10.30
N PHE A 720 -9.39 17.48 10.60
CA PHE A 720 -10.85 17.59 10.71
C PHE A 720 -11.56 17.31 9.37
N ALA A 721 -11.00 17.77 8.24
CA ALA A 721 -11.51 17.45 6.91
C ALA A 721 -11.39 15.94 6.59
N LYS A 722 -10.29 15.29 7.01
CA LYS A 722 -10.10 13.83 6.90
C LYS A 722 -11.16 13.05 7.67
N ILE A 723 -11.49 13.40 8.92
CA ILE A 723 -12.61 12.79 9.67
C ILE A 723 -13.92 12.91 8.88
N VAL A 724 -14.24 14.12 8.40
CA VAL A 724 -15.49 14.36 7.65
C VAL A 724 -15.54 13.53 6.38
N ALA A 725 -14.43 13.40 5.64
CA ALA A 725 -14.35 12.58 4.45
C ALA A 725 -14.29 11.07 4.72
N ASP A 726 -13.79 10.64 5.88
CA ASP A 726 -13.78 9.23 6.29
C ASP A 726 -15.20 8.74 6.57
N TYR A 727 -16.05 9.55 7.19
CA TYR A 727 -17.48 9.24 7.39
C TYR A 727 -18.39 9.63 6.22
N ALA A 728 -18.02 10.64 5.45
CA ALA A 728 -18.94 11.34 4.54
C ALA A 728 -18.24 11.92 3.29
N PRO A 729 -17.53 11.11 2.48
CA PRO A 729 -16.74 11.62 1.36
C PRO A 729 -17.56 12.41 0.32
N GLN A 730 -18.87 12.15 0.21
CA GLN A 730 -19.79 12.89 -0.66
C GLN A 730 -20.16 14.30 -0.17
N GLU A 731 -19.83 14.67 1.07
CA GLU A 731 -20.14 15.99 1.61
C GLU A 731 -19.25 17.05 0.99
N LYS A 732 -19.86 18.07 0.36
CA LYS A 732 -19.16 19.28 -0.07
C LYS A 732 -19.00 20.24 1.11
N PHE A 733 -17.77 20.69 1.34
CA PHE A 733 -17.40 21.85 2.16
C PHE A 733 -17.76 23.14 1.43
N ASP A 734 -17.40 24.30 1.99
CA ASP A 734 -17.66 25.58 1.34
C ASP A 734 -16.92 25.73 0.02
N ALA A 735 -17.57 26.44 -0.92
CA ALA A 735 -17.14 26.53 -2.32
C ALA A 735 -15.79 27.25 -2.54
N ALA A 736 -15.23 27.87 -1.50
CA ALA A 736 -13.85 28.36 -1.50
C ALA A 736 -12.84 27.22 -1.27
N ILE A 737 -13.16 26.24 -0.42
CA ILE A 737 -12.32 25.09 -0.11
C ILE A 737 -12.37 24.08 -1.27
N GLU A 738 -13.58 23.74 -1.75
CA GLU A 738 -13.82 22.79 -2.85
C GLU A 738 -13.10 23.13 -4.16
N LYS A 739 -12.83 24.42 -4.42
CA LYS A 739 -12.22 24.88 -5.67
C LYS A 739 -10.69 24.90 -5.65
N ILE A 740 -10.05 24.64 -4.51
CA ILE A 740 -8.61 24.82 -4.36
C ILE A 740 -7.93 23.48 -4.06
N SER A 741 -7.22 22.95 -5.06
CA SER A 741 -6.48 21.68 -4.98
C SER A 741 -5.46 21.59 -3.84
N LEU A 742 -5.00 22.73 -3.28
CA LEU A 742 -4.12 22.78 -2.10
C LEU A 742 -4.78 22.19 -0.85
N ALA A 743 -6.11 22.19 -0.76
CA ALA A 743 -6.85 21.54 0.31
C ALA A 743 -6.81 20.01 0.22
N ALA A 744 -6.37 19.46 -0.92
CA ALA A 744 -6.27 18.03 -1.19
C ALA A 744 -7.57 17.23 -0.96
N LEU A 745 -8.74 17.87 -1.05
CA LEU A 745 -10.02 17.24 -0.72
C LEU A 745 -10.30 15.98 -1.55
N ASP A 746 -9.90 15.95 -2.81
CA ASP A 746 -10.08 14.77 -3.66
C ASP A 746 -9.14 13.62 -3.29
N GLU A 747 -7.89 13.92 -2.86
CA GLU A 747 -6.95 12.95 -2.27
C GLU A 747 -7.52 12.39 -0.96
N ILE A 748 -8.00 13.27 -0.09
CA ILE A 748 -8.63 12.95 1.20
C ILE A 748 -9.88 12.06 1.00
N ARG A 749 -10.75 12.38 0.03
CA ARG A 749 -11.95 11.60 -0.32
C ARG A 749 -11.61 10.24 -0.93
N LEU A 750 -10.61 10.19 -1.81
CA LEU A 750 -10.15 8.97 -2.45
C LEU A 750 -9.56 8.00 -1.41
N CYS A 751 -8.82 8.55 -0.43
CA CYS A 751 -8.22 7.83 0.69
C CYS A 751 -9.17 7.67 1.90
N SER A 752 -10.49 7.82 1.68
CA SER A 752 -11.50 7.68 2.73
C SER A 752 -11.53 6.25 3.30
N ALA A 753 -11.42 6.15 4.62
CA ALA A 753 -11.59 4.91 5.36
C ALA A 753 -13.00 4.32 5.19
N GLN A 754 -13.99 5.17 4.89
CA GLN A 754 -15.41 4.82 4.71
C GLN A 754 -16.03 4.26 6.01
N LEU A 755 -15.90 5.05 7.07
CA LEU A 755 -16.43 4.79 8.41
C LEU A 755 -17.95 4.93 8.47
N VAL A 756 -18.55 4.12 9.34
CA VAL A 756 -20.00 4.03 9.53
C VAL A 756 -20.39 4.85 10.76
N PHE A 757 -21.46 5.64 10.63
CA PHE A 757 -21.95 6.48 11.73
C PHE A 757 -22.57 5.66 12.85
N ARG A 758 -22.45 6.17 14.07
CA ARG A 758 -22.90 5.53 15.32
C ARG A 758 -24.37 5.12 15.35
N GLU A 759 -25.24 5.76 14.56
CA GLU A 759 -26.65 5.34 14.42
C GLU A 759 -26.83 3.94 13.80
N TRP A 760 -25.73 3.29 13.37
CA TRP A 760 -25.71 1.96 12.77
C TRP A 760 -24.70 1.01 13.46
N ASP A 761 -24.29 1.29 14.71
CA ASP A 761 -23.44 0.39 15.52
C ASP A 761 -24.03 -1.03 15.61
N SER A 762 -25.36 -1.16 15.62
CA SER A 762 -26.09 -2.43 15.72
C SER A 762 -26.24 -3.21 14.41
N LEU A 763 -25.67 -2.73 13.31
CA LEU A 763 -25.71 -3.39 12.00
C LEU A 763 -24.33 -3.95 11.67
N ASP A 764 -24.18 -5.28 11.61
CA ASP A 764 -22.95 -5.95 11.15
C ASP A 764 -22.85 -6.04 9.61
N ASP A 765 -21.68 -6.44 9.09
CA ASP A 765 -21.44 -6.56 7.65
C ASP A 765 -22.26 -7.68 6.98
N LYS A 766 -22.64 -8.72 7.72
CA LYS A 766 -23.42 -9.86 7.20
C LYS A 766 -24.88 -9.48 6.98
N GLU A 767 -25.48 -8.77 7.94
CA GLU A 767 -26.82 -8.22 7.84
C GLU A 767 -26.87 -7.04 6.86
N ALA A 768 -25.85 -6.18 6.82
CA ALA A 768 -25.72 -5.14 5.80
C ALA A 768 -25.66 -5.75 4.38
N THR A 769 -24.86 -6.81 4.18
CA THR A 769 -24.82 -7.59 2.94
C THR A 769 -26.19 -8.17 2.59
N ARG A 770 -26.83 -8.89 3.53
CA ARG A 770 -28.17 -9.47 3.31
C ARG A 770 -29.19 -8.41 2.88
N ARG A 771 -29.19 -7.24 3.53
CA ARG A 771 -30.10 -6.12 3.23
C ARG A 771 -29.81 -5.52 1.85
N ALA A 772 -28.55 -5.23 1.54
CA ALA A 772 -28.12 -4.69 0.26
C ALA A 772 -28.47 -5.62 -0.92
N LEU A 773 -28.16 -6.92 -0.80
CA LEU A 773 -28.52 -7.91 -1.82
C LEU A 773 -30.04 -8.10 -1.94
N THR A 774 -30.78 -7.99 -0.83
CA THR A 774 -32.25 -8.00 -0.86
C THR A 774 -32.82 -6.78 -1.60
N ILE A 775 -32.24 -5.58 -1.43
CA ILE A 775 -32.61 -4.38 -2.21
C ILE A 775 -32.35 -4.62 -3.71
N LEU A 776 -31.19 -5.18 -4.08
CA LEU A 776 -30.86 -5.50 -5.48
C LEU A 776 -31.87 -6.48 -6.11
N VAL A 777 -32.15 -7.61 -5.45
CA VAL A 777 -33.14 -8.59 -5.94
C VAL A 777 -34.52 -7.95 -6.03
N SER A 778 -34.91 -7.12 -5.06
CA SER A 778 -36.19 -6.41 -5.07
C SER A 778 -36.27 -5.44 -6.27
N LEU A 779 -35.23 -4.64 -6.51
CA LEU A 779 -35.12 -3.71 -7.63
C LEU A 779 -35.19 -4.42 -9.00
N ILE A 780 -34.54 -5.58 -9.13
CA ILE A 780 -34.56 -6.38 -10.37
C ILE A 780 -35.93 -7.03 -10.61
N THR A 781 -36.67 -7.39 -9.56
CA THR A 781 -37.92 -8.19 -9.65
C THR A 781 -39.22 -7.39 -9.52
N HIS A 782 -39.18 -6.17 -8.98
CA HIS A 782 -40.33 -5.29 -8.83
C HIS A 782 -40.70 -4.63 -10.17
N ASN A 783 -42.00 -4.57 -10.47
CA ASN A 783 -42.50 -4.04 -11.75
C ASN A 783 -42.90 -2.56 -11.56
N PHE A 784 -41.94 -1.64 -11.66
CA PHE A 784 -42.17 -0.22 -11.36
C PHE A 784 -43.03 0.48 -12.41
N SER A 785 -44.06 1.19 -11.94
CA SER A 785 -44.76 2.20 -12.73
C SER A 785 -43.84 3.40 -12.96
N CYS A 786 -43.51 3.68 -14.22
CA CYS A 786 -42.68 4.82 -14.63
C CYS A 786 -43.48 5.76 -15.53
N VAL A 787 -43.23 7.08 -15.43
CA VAL A 787 -43.78 8.04 -16.40
C VAL A 787 -43.10 7.77 -17.75
N TRP A 788 -43.86 7.92 -18.84
CA TRP A 788 -43.33 7.70 -20.19
C TRP A 788 -42.10 8.57 -20.46
N GLY A 789 -41.01 7.95 -20.89
CA GLY A 789 -39.71 8.60 -21.09
C GLY A 789 -38.84 8.78 -19.83
N THR A 790 -39.32 8.49 -18.62
CA THR A 790 -38.55 8.69 -17.36
C THR A 790 -38.02 7.41 -16.73
N GLY A 791 -38.43 6.24 -17.22
CA GLY A 791 -37.93 4.95 -16.75
C GLY A 791 -36.63 4.55 -17.45
N THR A 792 -35.68 3.99 -16.70
CA THR A 792 -34.43 3.43 -17.23
C THR A 792 -34.59 1.91 -17.37
N SER A 793 -34.06 1.33 -18.45
CA SER A 793 -34.01 -0.13 -18.59
C SER A 793 -32.83 -0.67 -17.79
N LEU A 794 -33.10 -1.44 -16.73
CA LEU A 794 -32.10 -2.26 -16.06
C LEU A 794 -32.01 -3.63 -16.73
N GLN A 795 -30.78 -4.07 -17.03
CA GLN A 795 -30.48 -5.46 -17.33
C GLN A 795 -29.39 -5.93 -16.36
N PHE A 796 -29.57 -7.11 -15.80
CA PHE A 796 -28.58 -7.78 -14.95
C PHE A 796 -28.35 -9.17 -15.55
N TRP A 797 -27.12 -9.47 -15.96
CA TRP A 797 -26.77 -10.79 -16.53
C TRP A 797 -27.71 -11.20 -17.68
N ASP A 798 -28.23 -12.43 -17.66
CA ASP A 798 -29.19 -12.95 -18.65
C ASP A 798 -30.66 -12.55 -18.40
N GLN A 799 -30.93 -11.70 -17.39
CA GLN A 799 -32.28 -11.34 -16.99
C GLN A 799 -32.95 -10.42 -18.02
N LYS A 800 -34.28 -10.56 -18.16
CA LYS A 800 -35.05 -9.68 -19.04
C LYS A 800 -34.95 -8.23 -18.56
N LYS A 801 -34.78 -7.31 -19.50
CA LYS A 801 -34.81 -5.85 -19.27
C LYS A 801 -36.05 -5.47 -18.45
N ASN A 802 -35.84 -5.04 -17.21
CA ASN A 802 -36.87 -4.48 -16.35
C ASN A 802 -36.84 -2.94 -16.45
N MET A 803 -37.98 -2.29 -16.29
CA MET A 803 -38.06 -0.82 -16.24
C MET A 803 -38.01 -0.38 -14.78
N ILE A 804 -36.98 0.40 -14.45
CA ILE A 804 -36.76 0.95 -13.10
C ILE A 804 -36.86 2.47 -13.14
N THR A 805 -37.12 3.07 -11.98
CA THR A 805 -37.11 4.54 -11.83
C THR A 805 -35.69 5.08 -11.79
N ALA A 806 -35.50 6.38 -12.01
CA ALA A 806 -34.18 7.03 -11.88
C ALA A 806 -33.55 6.82 -10.49
N THR A 807 -34.36 6.90 -9.42
CA THR A 807 -33.90 6.56 -8.06
C THR A 807 -33.57 5.07 -7.92
N GLY A 808 -34.23 4.19 -8.68
CA GLY A 808 -33.80 2.80 -8.85
C GLY A 808 -32.40 2.67 -9.46
N LYS A 809 -32.03 3.45 -10.49
CA LYS A 809 -30.68 3.40 -11.07
C LYS A 809 -29.64 4.07 -10.15
N GLU A 810 -30.00 5.10 -9.39
CA GLU A 810 -29.17 5.59 -8.27
C GLU A 810 -28.85 4.46 -7.27
N LEU A 811 -29.87 3.70 -6.85
CA LEU A 811 -29.71 2.56 -5.93
C LEU A 811 -28.90 1.42 -6.54
N PHE A 812 -29.09 1.13 -7.83
CA PHE A 812 -28.29 0.13 -8.54
C PHE A 812 -26.83 0.57 -8.60
N ASN A 813 -26.51 1.76 -9.12
CA ASN A 813 -25.13 2.25 -9.25
C ASN A 813 -24.34 2.23 -7.93
N ALA A 814 -25.01 2.50 -6.79
CA ALA A 814 -24.37 2.46 -5.48
C ALA A 814 -23.98 1.04 -5.02
N LEU A 815 -24.61 0.00 -5.56
CA LEU A 815 -24.43 -1.41 -5.21
C LEU A 815 -23.79 -2.24 -6.35
N GLU A 816 -23.88 -1.76 -7.58
CA GLU A 816 -23.34 -2.31 -8.84
C GLU A 816 -21.85 -2.58 -8.70
N TYR A 817 -21.06 -1.67 -8.12
CA TYR A 817 -19.63 -1.91 -7.94
C TYR A 817 -19.27 -3.06 -6.98
N ALA A 818 -19.90 -3.12 -5.80
CA ALA A 818 -19.66 -4.20 -4.84
C ALA A 818 -20.07 -5.56 -5.42
N LEU A 819 -21.16 -5.58 -6.19
CA LEU A 819 -21.63 -6.75 -6.92
C LEU A 819 -20.69 -7.14 -8.08
N ASP A 820 -20.20 -6.15 -8.82
CA ASP A 820 -19.14 -6.19 -9.83
C ASP A 820 -17.92 -7.01 -9.38
N ASN A 821 -17.20 -6.46 -8.40
CA ASN A 821 -15.88 -6.94 -8.00
C ASN A 821 -15.93 -7.97 -6.86
N GLY A 822 -17.10 -8.23 -6.30
CA GLY A 822 -17.28 -9.08 -5.12
C GLY A 822 -16.80 -8.43 -3.81
N ASP A 823 -16.36 -7.16 -3.84
CA ASP A 823 -15.87 -6.45 -2.66
C ASP A 823 -17.04 -5.93 -1.79
N PHE A 824 -17.36 -6.70 -0.76
CA PHE A 824 -18.30 -6.34 0.29
C PHE A 824 -17.61 -5.83 1.57
N SER A 825 -16.29 -5.59 1.55
CA SER A 825 -15.50 -5.15 2.74
C SER A 825 -15.89 -3.78 3.31
N LYS A 826 -16.65 -3.00 2.52
CA LYS A 826 -17.17 -1.66 2.83
C LYS A 826 -18.70 -1.62 2.82
N ILE A 827 -19.37 -2.77 2.88
CA ILE A 827 -20.82 -2.88 2.66
C ILE A 827 -21.68 -2.12 3.68
N ARG A 828 -21.28 -2.04 4.96
CA ARG A 828 -22.00 -1.21 5.95
C ARG A 828 -21.99 0.27 5.53
N PHE A 829 -20.87 0.79 5.03
CA PHE A 829 -20.82 2.15 4.50
C PHE A 829 -21.72 2.29 3.26
N ILE A 830 -21.60 1.38 2.28
CA ILE A 830 -22.39 1.45 1.04
C ILE A 830 -23.90 1.37 1.32
N TYR A 831 -24.34 0.48 2.23
CA TYR A 831 -25.73 0.37 2.65
C TYR A 831 -26.20 1.62 3.41
N THR A 832 -25.43 2.13 4.37
CA THR A 832 -25.85 3.32 5.14
C THR A 832 -25.82 4.61 4.31
N TYR A 833 -24.89 4.73 3.37
CA TYR A 833 -24.90 5.73 2.28
C TYR A 833 -26.18 5.62 1.47
N THR A 834 -26.50 4.41 0.97
CA THR A 834 -27.71 4.12 0.18
C THR A 834 -28.99 4.52 0.93
N MET A 835 -29.10 4.13 2.20
CA MET A 835 -30.23 4.46 3.07
C MET A 835 -30.37 5.96 3.34
N ARG A 836 -29.27 6.68 3.57
CA ARG A 836 -29.27 8.12 3.88
C ARG A 836 -29.47 8.97 2.62
N ASN A 837 -28.60 8.77 1.64
CA ASN A 837 -28.38 9.69 0.54
C ASN A 837 -29.24 9.36 -0.69
N ILE A 838 -29.84 8.16 -0.76
CA ILE A 838 -30.75 7.77 -1.85
C ILE A 838 -32.16 7.56 -1.31
N VAL A 839 -32.38 6.58 -0.42
CA VAL A 839 -33.74 6.21 0.06
C VAL A 839 -34.38 7.34 0.88
N LYS A 840 -33.77 7.76 1.99
CA LYS A 840 -34.30 8.84 2.85
C LYS A 840 -34.33 10.19 2.10
N ARG A 841 -33.36 10.46 1.21
CA ARG A 841 -33.36 11.63 0.31
C ARG A 841 -34.57 11.63 -0.63
N ALA A 842 -34.86 10.51 -1.29
CA ALA A 842 -35.98 10.40 -2.22
C ALA A 842 -37.33 10.63 -1.54
N LEU A 843 -37.54 10.05 -0.36
CA LEU A 843 -38.78 10.20 0.42
C LEU A 843 -38.94 11.61 1.02
N ALA A 844 -37.85 12.33 1.31
CA ALA A 844 -37.88 13.70 1.82
C ALA A 844 -38.05 14.79 0.73
N GLN A 845 -37.88 14.46 -0.55
CA GLN A 845 -37.95 15.43 -1.66
C GLN A 845 -39.37 16.00 -1.84
N LYS A 846 -39.55 17.27 -1.45
CA LYS A 846 -40.81 18.03 -1.63
C LYS A 846 -40.98 18.64 -3.03
N ASP A 847 -39.99 18.48 -3.92
CA ASP A 847 -39.99 18.94 -5.33
C ASP A 847 -41.32 18.59 -6.01
N ILE A 848 -42.08 19.60 -6.43
CA ILE A 848 -43.43 19.42 -7.02
C ILE A 848 -43.37 18.44 -8.21
N ILE A 849 -42.37 18.60 -9.09
CA ILE A 849 -42.17 17.73 -10.26
C ILE A 849 -41.88 16.29 -9.83
N LYS A 850 -40.93 16.04 -8.93
CA LYS A 850 -40.57 14.69 -8.47
C LYS A 850 -41.67 14.02 -7.63
N LYS A 851 -42.50 14.82 -6.95
CA LYS A 851 -43.69 14.36 -6.23
C LYS A 851 -44.81 13.90 -7.17
N TYR A 852 -44.90 14.44 -8.39
CA TYR A 852 -45.85 13.99 -9.41
C TYR A 852 -45.31 12.90 -10.36
N THR A 853 -43.99 12.69 -10.45
CA THR A 853 -43.40 11.62 -11.29
C THR A 853 -43.14 10.30 -10.57
N ARG A 854 -43.11 10.27 -9.22
CA ARG A 854 -43.04 9.00 -8.46
C ARG A 854 -44.43 8.42 -8.24
N TYR A 855 -44.65 7.22 -8.76
CA TYR A 855 -45.86 6.44 -8.53
C TYR A 855 -45.90 5.87 -7.11
N LYS A 856 -47.10 5.48 -6.66
CA LYS A 856 -47.32 4.96 -5.30
C LYS A 856 -46.51 3.68 -5.02
N ASP A 857 -46.41 2.78 -5.98
CA ASP A 857 -45.61 1.55 -5.86
C ASP A 857 -44.15 1.82 -5.48
N THR A 858 -43.55 2.85 -6.08
CA THR A 858 -42.18 3.30 -5.83
C THR A 858 -42.04 3.93 -4.44
N LEU A 859 -43.06 4.65 -3.97
CA LEU A 859 -43.07 5.24 -2.63
C LEU A 859 -43.27 4.18 -1.55
N ASP A 860 -44.24 3.27 -1.72
CA ASP A 860 -44.48 2.13 -0.84
C ASP A 860 -43.23 1.22 -0.76
N TRP A 861 -42.54 1.00 -1.89
CA TRP A 861 -41.28 0.25 -1.95
C TRP A 861 -40.14 0.95 -1.20
N LEU A 862 -39.90 2.25 -1.45
CA LEU A 862 -38.86 3.01 -0.75
C LEU A 862 -39.14 3.11 0.77
N GLU A 863 -40.40 3.26 1.16
CA GLU A 863 -40.81 3.28 2.58
C GLU A 863 -40.57 1.90 3.22
N SER A 864 -40.87 0.79 2.53
CA SER A 864 -40.59 -0.58 3.01
C SER A 864 -39.10 -0.93 3.18
N ILE A 865 -38.22 -0.14 2.54
CA ILE A 865 -36.76 -0.20 2.76
C ILE A 865 -36.41 0.66 3.98
N LYS A 866 -36.96 1.88 4.08
CA LYS A 866 -36.70 2.86 5.15
C LYS A 866 -37.18 2.41 6.54
N ASP A 867 -38.32 1.74 6.62
CA ASP A 867 -38.91 1.21 7.86
C ASP A 867 -38.41 -0.20 8.21
N GLU A 868 -37.53 -0.75 7.37
CA GLU A 868 -36.93 -2.08 7.46
C GLU A 868 -37.92 -3.26 7.32
N SER A 869 -39.20 -3.00 7.01
CA SER A 869 -40.23 -4.04 6.90
C SER A 869 -39.94 -5.07 5.81
N MET A 870 -39.25 -4.68 4.73
CA MET A 870 -38.76 -5.61 3.69
C MET A 870 -37.81 -6.68 4.26
N PHE A 871 -37.06 -6.36 5.31
CA PHE A 871 -36.00 -7.21 5.86
C PHE A 871 -36.48 -8.13 6.99
N GLU A 872 -37.70 -7.93 7.50
CA GLU A 872 -38.32 -8.75 8.54
C GLU A 872 -38.53 -10.22 8.13
N LEU A 873 -38.35 -11.15 9.06
CA LEU A 873 -38.57 -12.61 8.88
C LEU A 873 -39.92 -12.96 8.23
N LYS A 874 -40.99 -12.23 8.58
CA LYS A 874 -42.35 -12.45 8.06
C LYS A 874 -42.52 -12.02 6.58
N ASN A 875 -41.64 -11.14 6.10
CA ASN A 875 -41.66 -10.58 4.75
C ASN A 875 -40.52 -11.11 3.87
N GLN A 876 -39.48 -11.71 4.46
CA GLN A 876 -38.32 -12.29 3.77
C GLN A 876 -38.72 -13.19 2.59
N VAL A 877 -38.28 -12.80 1.38
CA VAL A 877 -38.44 -13.55 0.12
C VAL A 877 -37.10 -13.92 -0.54
N CYS A 878 -35.98 -13.50 0.04
CA CYS A 878 -34.62 -13.87 -0.40
C CYS A 878 -33.96 -14.75 0.67
N PHE A 879 -33.24 -15.79 0.23
CA PHE A 879 -32.69 -16.85 1.07
C PHE A 879 -31.35 -17.33 0.51
N GLU A 880 -30.56 -18.02 1.33
CA GLU A 880 -29.30 -18.60 0.87
C GLU A 880 -29.54 -19.69 -0.19
N PRO A 881 -28.76 -19.73 -1.28
CA PRO A 881 -28.87 -20.74 -2.33
C PRO A 881 -28.89 -22.18 -1.81
N ASP A 882 -28.12 -22.46 -0.78
CA ASP A 882 -27.90 -23.82 -0.28
C ASP A 882 -29.10 -24.28 0.58
N LEU A 883 -29.72 -23.34 1.32
CA LEU A 883 -31.01 -23.52 1.99
C LEU A 883 -32.15 -23.70 0.98
N LEU A 884 -32.17 -22.89 -0.09
CA LEU A 884 -33.14 -23.03 -1.20
C LEU A 884 -33.03 -24.42 -1.83
N LEU A 885 -31.82 -24.88 -2.14
CA LEU A 885 -31.56 -26.18 -2.74
C LEU A 885 -31.98 -27.34 -1.83
N SER A 886 -31.58 -27.33 -0.55
CA SER A 886 -31.92 -28.38 0.43
C SER A 886 -33.43 -28.46 0.71
N VAL A 887 -34.07 -27.33 1.05
CA VAL A 887 -35.49 -27.30 1.41
C VAL A 887 -36.37 -27.63 0.21
N LEU A 888 -36.17 -26.96 -0.95
CA LEU A 888 -37.05 -27.17 -2.10
C LEU A 888 -36.92 -28.59 -2.67
N THR A 889 -35.72 -29.18 -2.71
CA THR A 889 -35.52 -30.59 -3.07
C THR A 889 -36.36 -31.49 -2.17
N SER A 890 -36.29 -31.28 -0.85
CA SER A 890 -37.06 -32.02 0.16
C SER A 890 -38.59 -31.80 0.09
N LEU A 891 -39.05 -30.72 -0.56
CA LEU A 891 -40.46 -30.46 -0.83
C LEU A 891 -40.95 -31.01 -2.18
N THR A 892 -40.06 -31.36 -3.13
CA THR A 892 -40.48 -31.79 -4.49
C THR A 892 -41.38 -33.03 -4.51
N ASP A 893 -41.30 -33.91 -3.52
CA ASP A 893 -42.18 -35.09 -3.38
C ASP A 893 -43.53 -34.79 -2.71
N LYS A 894 -43.68 -33.61 -2.09
CA LYS A 894 -44.96 -33.13 -1.51
C LYS A 894 -45.81 -32.35 -2.52
N PHE A 895 -45.29 -32.11 -3.73
CA PHE A 895 -45.92 -31.27 -4.75
C PHE A 895 -46.59 -32.08 -5.87
N ASN A 896 -47.71 -31.57 -6.39
CA ASN A 896 -48.31 -32.09 -7.62
C ASN A 896 -47.35 -31.93 -8.82
N THR A 897 -47.50 -32.77 -9.84
CA THR A 897 -46.58 -32.86 -10.98
C THR A 897 -46.28 -31.51 -11.63
N LYS A 898 -47.29 -30.66 -11.83
CA LYS A 898 -47.13 -29.32 -12.43
C LYS A 898 -46.24 -28.42 -11.57
N THR A 899 -46.44 -28.42 -10.26
CA THR A 899 -45.67 -27.60 -9.32
C THR A 899 -44.27 -28.16 -9.12
N CYS A 900 -44.13 -29.49 -9.03
CA CYS A 900 -42.86 -30.19 -8.98
C CYS A 900 -41.98 -29.87 -10.21
N ILE A 901 -42.54 -29.76 -11.42
CA ILE A 901 -41.80 -29.34 -12.63
C ILE A 901 -41.31 -27.88 -12.54
N LEU A 902 -42.11 -26.96 -11.99
CA LEU A 902 -41.70 -25.56 -11.81
C LEU A 902 -40.55 -25.42 -10.79
N VAL A 903 -40.63 -26.17 -9.69
CA VAL A 903 -39.58 -26.18 -8.66
C VAL A 903 -38.32 -26.85 -9.18
N GLU A 904 -38.42 -27.98 -9.89
CA GLU A 904 -37.24 -28.62 -10.51
C GLU A 904 -36.57 -27.74 -11.56
N HIS A 905 -37.32 -26.97 -12.36
CA HIS A 905 -36.73 -26.00 -13.30
C HIS A 905 -35.99 -24.86 -12.56
N PHE A 906 -36.51 -24.39 -11.42
CA PHE A 906 -35.78 -23.42 -10.60
C PHE A 906 -34.48 -24.02 -10.06
N LEU A 907 -34.51 -25.28 -9.61
CA LEU A 907 -33.33 -25.98 -9.09
C LEU A 907 -32.29 -26.30 -10.19
N ASP A 908 -32.72 -26.61 -11.43
CA ASP A 908 -31.84 -26.72 -12.59
C ASP A 908 -31.06 -25.40 -12.81
N GLU A 909 -31.75 -24.25 -12.77
CA GLU A 909 -31.12 -22.93 -12.93
C GLU A 909 -30.29 -22.49 -11.71
N LEU A 910 -30.64 -22.92 -10.50
CA LEU A 910 -29.84 -22.69 -9.29
C LEU A 910 -28.50 -23.41 -9.38
N VAL A 911 -28.52 -24.72 -9.65
CA VAL A 911 -27.31 -25.55 -9.82
C VAL A 911 -26.44 -24.98 -10.95
N LYS A 912 -27.05 -24.66 -12.09
CA LYS A 912 -26.38 -24.02 -13.23
C LYS A 912 -25.75 -22.67 -12.87
N THR A 913 -26.39 -21.85 -12.01
CA THR A 913 -25.80 -20.58 -11.54
C THR A 913 -24.57 -20.81 -10.65
N LYS A 914 -24.64 -21.77 -9.71
CA LYS A 914 -23.52 -22.18 -8.84
C LYS A 914 -22.34 -22.82 -9.58
N MET A 915 -22.45 -23.02 -10.89
CA MET A 915 -21.39 -23.55 -11.76
C MET A 915 -20.77 -22.48 -12.69
N GLN A 916 -21.20 -21.22 -12.60
CA GLN A 916 -20.63 -20.12 -13.40
C GLN A 916 -19.41 -19.49 -12.68
N PRO A 917 -18.46 -18.86 -13.41
CA PRO A 917 -17.27 -18.24 -12.81
C PRO A 917 -17.54 -16.89 -12.11
N GLU A 918 -18.71 -16.27 -12.31
CA GLU A 918 -19.16 -15.06 -11.63
C GLU A 918 -19.12 -15.21 -10.09
N ASN A 919 -18.91 -14.10 -9.37
CA ASN A 919 -18.68 -14.14 -7.92
C ASN A 919 -19.93 -14.59 -7.13
N GLN A 920 -19.71 -15.04 -5.89
CA GLN A 920 -20.78 -15.62 -5.05
C GLN A 920 -21.98 -14.69 -4.83
N TYR A 921 -21.79 -13.37 -4.85
CA TYR A 921 -22.85 -12.39 -4.64
C TYR A 921 -23.68 -12.18 -5.92
N GLN A 922 -23.05 -12.12 -7.09
CA GLN A 922 -23.76 -12.17 -8.38
C GLN A 922 -24.59 -13.45 -8.52
N GLN A 923 -24.01 -14.60 -8.15
CA GLN A 923 -24.73 -15.88 -8.11
C GLN A 923 -25.94 -15.82 -7.15
N TRP A 924 -25.75 -15.32 -5.92
CA TRP A 924 -26.82 -15.17 -4.92
C TRP A 924 -27.97 -14.29 -5.45
N VAL A 925 -27.65 -13.16 -6.10
CA VAL A 925 -28.65 -12.26 -6.70
C VAL A 925 -29.40 -12.96 -7.83
N ARG A 926 -28.73 -13.59 -8.80
CA ARG A 926 -29.42 -14.32 -9.90
C ARG A 926 -30.33 -15.41 -9.35
N ILE A 927 -29.86 -16.22 -8.40
CA ILE A 927 -30.64 -17.30 -7.79
C ILE A 927 -31.88 -16.74 -7.09
N ASN A 928 -31.76 -15.66 -6.32
CA ASN A 928 -32.93 -15.07 -5.65
C ASN A 928 -33.87 -14.32 -6.61
N VAL A 929 -33.37 -13.80 -7.75
CA VAL A 929 -34.22 -13.27 -8.84
C VAL A 929 -35.03 -14.38 -9.50
N GLU A 930 -34.42 -15.53 -9.87
CA GLU A 930 -35.16 -16.69 -10.41
C GLU A 930 -36.15 -17.26 -9.39
N PHE A 931 -35.79 -17.27 -8.10
CA PHE A 931 -36.69 -17.70 -7.03
C PHE A 931 -37.93 -16.78 -6.93
N ASN A 932 -37.75 -15.47 -7.04
CA ASN A 932 -38.87 -14.52 -7.07
C ASN A 932 -39.72 -14.67 -8.34
N LYS A 933 -39.15 -15.05 -9.50
CA LYS A 933 -39.95 -15.45 -10.67
C LYS A 933 -40.79 -16.70 -10.40
N LEU A 934 -40.25 -17.71 -9.70
CA LEU A 934 -41.01 -18.89 -9.29
C LEU A 934 -42.17 -18.51 -8.36
N LEU A 935 -41.93 -17.71 -7.31
CA LEU A 935 -42.96 -17.24 -6.38
C LEU A 935 -44.06 -16.40 -7.04
N ASN A 936 -43.73 -15.65 -8.10
CA ASN A 936 -44.66 -14.79 -8.84
C ASN A 936 -45.24 -15.48 -10.10
N ASN A 937 -44.93 -16.75 -10.34
CA ASN A 937 -45.45 -17.50 -11.48
C ASN A 937 -46.94 -17.82 -11.29
N LYS A 938 -47.81 -17.33 -12.18
CA LYS A 938 -49.26 -17.57 -12.16
C LYS A 938 -49.68 -19.05 -12.19
N ALA A 939 -48.75 -19.96 -12.52
CA ALA A 939 -48.97 -21.40 -12.47
C ALA A 939 -48.73 -22.05 -11.08
N LEU A 940 -48.11 -21.34 -10.14
CA LEU A 940 -47.88 -21.75 -8.75
C LEU A 940 -49.07 -21.30 -7.87
N PRO A 941 -49.77 -22.22 -7.17
CA PRO A 941 -50.87 -21.83 -6.29
C PRO A 941 -50.39 -21.01 -5.07
N LEU A 942 -51.15 -20.00 -4.65
CA LEU A 942 -50.83 -19.15 -3.49
C LEU A 942 -50.54 -19.98 -2.23
N ARG A 943 -51.42 -20.92 -1.86
CA ARG A 943 -51.19 -21.83 -0.72
C ARG A 943 -49.86 -22.60 -0.80
N THR A 944 -49.35 -22.87 -2.00
CA THR A 944 -48.06 -23.57 -2.18
C THR A 944 -46.88 -22.60 -2.11
N ARG A 945 -47.02 -21.37 -2.63
CA ARG A 945 -46.08 -20.26 -2.39
C ARG A 945 -45.92 -19.98 -0.89
N ASP A 946 -47.03 -19.86 -0.17
CA ASP A 946 -47.05 -19.56 1.26
C ASP A 946 -46.42 -20.71 2.09
N PHE A 947 -46.69 -21.96 1.71
CA PHE A 947 -46.07 -23.14 2.31
C PHE A 947 -44.55 -23.23 2.04
N ILE A 948 -44.10 -22.92 0.81
CA ILE A 948 -42.68 -22.83 0.47
C ILE A 948 -41.97 -21.78 1.34
N LEU A 949 -42.56 -20.57 1.44
CA LEU A 949 -42.01 -19.49 2.27
C LEU A 949 -42.01 -19.85 3.76
N HIS A 950 -43.05 -20.53 4.26
CA HIS A 950 -43.10 -21.00 5.64
C HIS A 950 -41.97 -21.99 5.95
N GLU A 951 -41.78 -23.04 5.14
CA GLU A 951 -40.72 -24.02 5.38
C GLU A 951 -39.32 -23.40 5.21
N LEU A 952 -39.09 -22.50 4.24
CA LEU A 952 -37.80 -21.81 4.11
C LEU A 952 -37.46 -20.95 5.34
N ARG A 953 -38.43 -20.19 5.85
CA ARG A 953 -38.25 -19.35 7.05
C ARG A 953 -38.05 -20.17 8.32
N LYS A 954 -38.73 -21.31 8.43
CA LYS A 954 -38.65 -22.25 9.54
C LYS A 954 -37.32 -23.00 9.63
N ASN A 955 -36.67 -23.28 8.50
CA ASN A 955 -35.40 -24.01 8.45
C ASN A 955 -34.17 -23.09 8.31
N ARG A 956 -34.30 -21.77 8.52
CA ARG A 956 -33.25 -20.75 8.30
C ARG A 956 -31.91 -21.12 8.93
N ASP A 957 -31.93 -21.65 10.14
CA ASP A 957 -30.73 -21.88 10.95
C ASP A 957 -30.17 -23.31 10.77
N VAL A 958 -30.83 -24.16 9.98
CA VAL A 958 -30.46 -25.57 9.75
C VAL A 958 -29.59 -25.69 8.50
N SER A 959 -28.39 -25.10 8.55
CA SER A 959 -27.40 -25.13 7.45
C SER A 959 -26.17 -25.97 7.79
N ASN A 960 -26.35 -27.30 7.83
CA ASN A 960 -25.22 -28.24 7.88
C ASN A 960 -24.68 -28.47 6.47
N SER A 961 -23.52 -27.88 6.16
CA SER A 961 -22.89 -27.98 4.83
C SER A 961 -22.63 -29.43 4.37
N SER A 962 -22.39 -30.35 5.30
CA SER A 962 -22.18 -31.78 5.02
C SER A 962 -23.39 -32.47 4.37
N ASP A 963 -24.60 -31.92 4.49
CA ASP A 963 -25.81 -32.46 3.86
C ASP A 963 -26.01 -31.93 2.42
N LEU A 964 -25.39 -30.81 2.07
CA LEU A 964 -25.64 -30.14 0.79
C LEU A 964 -25.31 -31.03 -0.41
N ASN A 965 -24.19 -31.76 -0.36
CA ASN A 965 -23.77 -32.67 -1.42
C ASN A 965 -24.71 -33.87 -1.59
N GLU A 966 -25.29 -34.39 -0.49
CA GLU A 966 -26.32 -35.43 -0.55
C GLU A 966 -27.60 -34.90 -1.21
N LYS A 967 -28.03 -33.68 -0.84
CA LYS A 967 -29.22 -33.03 -1.42
C LYS A 967 -29.02 -32.69 -2.91
N VAL A 968 -27.83 -32.23 -3.31
CA VAL A 968 -27.43 -32.08 -4.73
C VAL A 968 -27.51 -33.44 -5.44
N ALA A 969 -26.90 -34.48 -4.88
CA ALA A 969 -26.86 -35.81 -5.50
C ALA A 969 -28.26 -36.42 -5.66
N HIS A 970 -29.13 -36.30 -4.66
CA HIS A 970 -30.52 -36.73 -4.72
C HIS A 970 -31.33 -35.94 -5.75
N PHE A 971 -31.17 -34.62 -5.82
CA PHE A 971 -31.82 -33.78 -6.83
C PHE A 971 -31.40 -34.18 -8.25
N ILE A 972 -30.09 -34.31 -8.50
CA ILE A 972 -29.57 -34.70 -9.83
C ILE A 972 -30.02 -36.11 -10.19
N THR A 973 -29.96 -37.07 -9.26
CA THR A 973 -30.46 -38.45 -9.46
C THR A 973 -31.95 -38.49 -9.81
N ARG A 974 -32.78 -37.75 -9.06
CA ARG A 974 -34.22 -37.55 -9.32
C ARG A 974 -34.47 -36.98 -10.72
N ARG A 975 -33.67 -35.99 -11.14
CA ARG A 975 -33.83 -35.29 -12.41
C ARG A 975 -33.38 -36.15 -13.60
N LEU A 976 -32.25 -36.84 -13.48
CA LEU A 976 -31.74 -37.84 -14.44
C LEU A 976 -32.77 -38.95 -14.69
N ALA A 977 -33.36 -39.50 -13.62
CA ALA A 977 -34.44 -40.48 -13.72
C ALA A 977 -35.61 -39.97 -14.58
N ARG A 978 -36.07 -38.73 -14.32
CA ARG A 978 -37.15 -38.09 -15.07
C ARG A 978 -36.80 -37.86 -16.54
N VAL A 979 -35.57 -37.42 -16.84
CA VAL A 979 -35.06 -37.23 -18.20
C VAL A 979 -35.00 -38.56 -18.97
N SER A 980 -34.51 -39.64 -18.33
CA SER A 980 -34.38 -40.97 -18.96
C SER A 980 -35.72 -41.61 -19.37
N VAL A 981 -36.80 -41.29 -18.66
CA VAL A 981 -38.16 -41.79 -18.95
C VAL A 981 -38.90 -40.83 -19.91
N ALA A 982 -38.54 -39.55 -19.93
CA ALA A 982 -39.07 -38.60 -20.92
C ALA A 982 -38.54 -38.87 -22.33
N SER A 983 -37.25 -39.17 -22.50
CA SER A 983 -36.66 -39.51 -23.81
C SER A 983 -37.24 -40.80 -24.41
N ALA A 984 -37.52 -41.79 -23.57
CA ALA A 984 -38.14 -43.06 -23.97
C ALA A 984 -39.57 -42.92 -24.56
N LYS A 985 -40.20 -41.73 -24.51
CA LYS A 985 -41.55 -41.47 -25.03
C LYS A 985 -41.63 -40.99 -26.48
N GLN A 986 -40.52 -40.89 -27.23
CA GLN A 986 -40.57 -40.47 -28.64
C GLN A 986 -41.32 -41.43 -29.60
N HIS A 987 -41.80 -42.59 -29.11
CA HIS A 987 -42.57 -43.56 -29.91
C HIS A 987 -44.02 -43.71 -29.41
N GLY A 988 -44.97 -43.04 -30.05
CA GLY A 988 -46.41 -43.35 -29.97
C GLY A 988 -47.32 -42.23 -29.43
N MET A 989 -48.06 -41.58 -30.33
CA MET A 989 -48.88 -40.37 -30.06
C MET A 989 -50.05 -40.54 -29.08
N PHE A 990 -50.45 -41.78 -28.76
CA PHE A 990 -51.67 -42.07 -27.95
C PHE A 990 -51.48 -43.06 -26.79
N ASN A 991 -50.28 -43.59 -26.55
CA ASN A 991 -50.12 -44.85 -25.80
C ASN A 991 -49.55 -44.76 -24.37
N THR A 992 -49.49 -43.57 -23.77
CA THR A 992 -48.97 -43.40 -22.40
C THR A 992 -50.08 -43.40 -21.35
N ASN A 993 -50.58 -44.58 -21.01
CA ASN A 993 -51.46 -44.80 -19.84
C ASN A 993 -50.75 -44.26 -18.56
N PRO A 994 -51.32 -43.28 -17.83
CA PRO A 994 -50.57 -42.43 -16.89
C PRO A 994 -49.83 -43.19 -15.76
N GLY A 995 -50.38 -44.31 -15.28
CA GLY A 995 -49.70 -45.15 -14.27
C GLY A 995 -48.33 -45.69 -14.73
N LYS A 996 -48.16 -45.95 -16.03
CA LYS A 996 -46.90 -46.49 -16.60
C LYS A 996 -45.74 -45.51 -16.52
N PHE A 997 -46.01 -44.20 -16.51
CA PHE A 997 -44.95 -43.21 -16.32
C PHE A 997 -44.40 -43.24 -14.89
N ASN A 998 -45.29 -43.31 -13.89
CA ASN A 998 -44.86 -43.35 -12.49
C ASN A 998 -44.07 -44.64 -12.18
N THR A 999 -44.49 -45.81 -12.69
CA THR A 999 -43.72 -47.05 -12.48
C THR A 999 -42.34 -46.99 -13.13
N GLN A 1000 -42.24 -46.56 -14.41
CA GLN A 1000 -40.96 -46.39 -15.11
C GLN A 1000 -40.06 -45.34 -14.44
N TYR A 1001 -40.64 -44.26 -13.90
CA TYR A 1001 -39.91 -43.23 -13.16
C TYR A 1001 -39.39 -43.75 -11.81
N SER A 1002 -40.20 -44.46 -11.04
CA SER A 1002 -39.76 -45.07 -9.77
C SER A 1002 -38.69 -46.14 -9.97
N GLU A 1003 -38.81 -46.94 -11.04
CA GLU A 1003 -37.80 -47.92 -11.45
C GLU A 1003 -36.48 -47.24 -11.86
N ALA A 1004 -36.53 -46.24 -12.76
CA ALA A 1004 -35.36 -45.49 -13.18
C ALA A 1004 -34.70 -44.72 -12.03
N LYS A 1005 -35.51 -44.13 -11.13
CA LYS A 1005 -35.04 -43.45 -9.93
C LYS A 1005 -34.32 -44.44 -9.01
N LYS A 1006 -34.95 -45.56 -8.65
CA LYS A 1006 -34.34 -46.58 -7.78
C LYS A 1006 -33.03 -47.12 -8.37
N ASN A 1007 -32.99 -47.41 -9.66
CA ASN A 1007 -31.80 -47.96 -10.30
C ASN A 1007 -30.63 -46.95 -10.29
N LEU A 1008 -30.91 -45.66 -10.52
CA LEU A 1008 -29.90 -44.60 -10.41
C LEU A 1008 -29.52 -44.34 -8.95
N GLU A 1009 -30.46 -44.34 -8.01
CA GLU A 1009 -30.16 -44.25 -6.57
C GLU A 1009 -29.24 -45.39 -6.13
N GLN A 1010 -29.53 -46.65 -6.50
CA GLN A 1010 -28.66 -47.79 -6.18
C GLN A 1010 -27.27 -47.69 -6.83
N HIS A 1011 -27.18 -47.17 -8.05
CA HIS A 1011 -25.91 -46.95 -8.74
C HIS A 1011 -25.09 -45.82 -8.11
N PHE A 1012 -25.72 -44.71 -7.71
CA PHE A 1012 -25.04 -43.60 -7.05
C PHE A 1012 -24.80 -43.84 -5.55
N SER A 1013 -25.53 -44.75 -4.90
CA SER A 1013 -25.29 -45.13 -3.49
C SER A 1013 -23.95 -45.81 -3.23
N SER A 1014 -23.25 -46.31 -4.26
CA SER A 1014 -21.89 -46.85 -4.11
C SER A 1014 -20.80 -45.79 -4.17
N PHE A 1015 -21.16 -44.50 -4.36
CA PHE A 1015 -20.22 -43.39 -4.39
C PHE A 1015 -20.32 -42.63 -3.07
N ASP A 1016 -19.21 -42.59 -2.32
CA ASP A 1016 -19.15 -41.89 -1.05
C ASP A 1016 -18.98 -40.37 -1.26
N PHE A 1017 -20.10 -39.71 -1.54
CA PHE A 1017 -20.18 -38.25 -1.61
C PHE A 1017 -19.97 -37.55 -0.25
N SER A 1018 -19.81 -38.30 0.86
CA SER A 1018 -19.68 -37.75 2.22
C SER A 1018 -18.23 -37.57 2.67
N LEU A 1019 -17.29 -38.39 2.16
CA LEU A 1019 -15.87 -38.37 2.55
C LEU A 1019 -15.14 -37.06 2.19
N LYS A 1020 -15.60 -36.33 1.16
CA LYS A 1020 -15.08 -35.01 0.79
C LYS A 1020 -16.09 -33.91 1.18
N LYS A 1021 -15.91 -33.33 2.38
CA LYS A 1021 -16.75 -32.26 2.96
C LYS A 1021 -16.96 -31.03 2.07
N GLU A 1022 -16.03 -30.77 1.14
CA GLU A 1022 -16.01 -29.56 0.29
C GLU A 1022 -15.93 -29.89 -1.21
N THR A 1023 -16.56 -31.00 -1.64
CA THR A 1023 -16.69 -31.31 -3.08
C THR A 1023 -17.50 -30.21 -3.77
N ALA A 1024 -16.89 -29.48 -4.71
CA ALA A 1024 -17.58 -28.45 -5.49
C ALA A 1024 -18.68 -29.05 -6.37
N ILE A 1025 -19.78 -28.32 -6.59
CA ILE A 1025 -20.90 -28.75 -7.45
C ILE A 1025 -20.42 -29.07 -8.88
N THR A 1026 -19.39 -28.38 -9.37
CA THR A 1026 -18.73 -28.65 -10.67
C THR A 1026 -18.00 -30.00 -10.71
N GLU A 1027 -17.34 -30.41 -9.61
CA GLU A 1027 -16.73 -31.74 -9.49
C GLU A 1027 -17.83 -32.82 -9.45
N LEU A 1028 -18.86 -32.62 -8.61
CA LEU A 1028 -20.04 -33.49 -8.50
C LEU A 1028 -20.71 -33.75 -9.86
N ILE A 1029 -21.03 -32.69 -10.63
CA ILE A 1029 -21.64 -32.85 -11.96
C ILE A 1029 -20.69 -33.54 -12.95
N SER A 1030 -19.37 -33.37 -12.80
CA SER A 1030 -18.37 -34.06 -13.61
C SER A 1030 -18.27 -35.56 -13.28
N GLN A 1031 -18.41 -35.94 -12.00
CA GLN A 1031 -18.55 -37.33 -11.57
C GLN A 1031 -19.83 -37.95 -12.14
N PHE A 1032 -21.00 -37.30 -11.96
CA PHE A 1032 -22.27 -37.73 -12.60
C PHE A 1032 -22.14 -37.90 -14.13
N LYS A 1033 -21.44 -36.99 -14.82
CA LYS A 1033 -21.21 -37.06 -16.27
C LYS A 1033 -20.27 -38.20 -16.67
N THR A 1034 -19.44 -38.70 -15.76
CA THR A 1034 -18.55 -39.83 -15.99
C THR A 1034 -19.32 -41.14 -15.82
N GLU A 1035 -20.04 -41.31 -14.71
CA GLU A 1035 -20.79 -42.55 -14.43
C GLU A 1035 -21.94 -42.79 -15.42
N VAL A 1036 -22.67 -41.74 -15.82
CA VAL A 1036 -23.74 -41.85 -16.83
C VAL A 1036 -23.21 -42.28 -18.21
N LYS A 1037 -21.90 -42.13 -18.50
CA LYS A 1037 -21.25 -42.73 -19.69
C LYS A 1037 -20.87 -44.20 -19.50
N GLY A 1038 -20.63 -44.64 -18.26
CA GLY A 1038 -20.30 -46.04 -17.93
C GLY A 1038 -21.51 -46.97 -18.04
N ILE A 1039 -22.72 -46.45 -17.79
CA ILE A 1039 -23.98 -47.12 -18.15
C ILE A 1039 -24.05 -47.25 -19.70
N ILE A 1040 -24.57 -48.37 -20.21
CA ILE A 1040 -24.73 -48.61 -21.66
C ILE A 1040 -26.21 -48.68 -22.06
N ASN A 1041 -26.79 -47.56 -22.50
CA ASN A 1041 -28.15 -47.49 -23.08
C ASN A 1041 -28.40 -46.17 -23.84
N ASP A 1042 -29.29 -46.15 -24.84
CA ASP A 1042 -29.71 -44.93 -25.56
C ASP A 1042 -30.24 -43.82 -24.64
N ARG A 1043 -30.86 -44.21 -23.51
CA ARG A 1043 -31.36 -43.28 -22.47
C ARG A 1043 -30.27 -42.32 -21.98
N ASN A 1044 -29.00 -42.73 -22.05
CA ASN A 1044 -27.87 -41.99 -21.50
C ASN A 1044 -27.53 -40.76 -22.35
N ILE A 1045 -27.84 -40.77 -23.65
CA ILE A 1045 -27.67 -39.60 -24.52
C ILE A 1045 -28.51 -38.42 -24.02
N ALA A 1046 -29.73 -38.68 -23.52
CA ALA A 1046 -30.58 -37.64 -22.94
C ALA A 1046 -30.06 -37.15 -21.58
N MET A 1047 -29.56 -38.07 -20.75
CA MET A 1047 -29.00 -37.75 -19.43
C MET A 1047 -27.70 -36.95 -19.52
N ILE A 1048 -26.77 -37.31 -20.41
CA ILE A 1048 -25.54 -36.55 -20.68
C ILE A 1048 -25.88 -35.16 -21.23
N LYS A 1049 -26.82 -35.03 -22.17
CA LYS A 1049 -27.27 -33.72 -22.69
C LYS A 1049 -27.87 -32.83 -21.61
N TYR A 1050 -28.56 -33.40 -20.62
CA TYR A 1050 -29.03 -32.64 -19.45
C TYR A 1050 -27.86 -32.13 -18.59
N LEU A 1051 -26.92 -33.00 -18.20
CA LEU A 1051 -25.74 -32.58 -17.43
C LEU A 1051 -24.89 -31.54 -18.18
N GLU A 1052 -24.78 -31.67 -19.51
CA GLU A 1052 -24.14 -30.70 -20.39
C GLU A 1052 -24.85 -29.35 -20.44
N SER A 1053 -26.18 -29.33 -20.29
CA SER A 1053 -26.95 -28.10 -20.20
C SER A 1053 -26.75 -27.35 -18.88
N LEU A 1054 -26.41 -28.05 -17.78
CA LEU A 1054 -26.00 -27.43 -16.51
C LEU A 1054 -24.59 -26.82 -16.61
N THR A 1055 -23.66 -27.49 -17.30
CA THR A 1055 -22.30 -26.97 -17.56
C THR A 1055 -22.25 -25.84 -18.61
N LYS A 1056 -23.37 -25.51 -19.26
CA LYS A 1056 -23.38 -24.48 -20.31
C LYS A 1056 -23.29 -23.09 -19.68
N SER A 1057 -22.34 -22.28 -20.15
CA SER A 1057 -22.20 -20.89 -19.73
C SER A 1057 -23.47 -20.08 -19.99
N ILE A 1058 -23.83 -19.26 -19.02
CA ILE A 1058 -24.88 -18.25 -19.10
C ILE A 1058 -24.25 -17.00 -19.75
N PRO A 1059 -24.83 -16.43 -20.83
CA PRO A 1059 -24.25 -15.26 -21.48
C PRO A 1059 -24.19 -14.05 -20.53
N SER A 1060 -22.98 -13.67 -20.14
CA SER A 1060 -22.67 -12.43 -19.43
C SER A 1060 -22.79 -11.24 -20.38
N LEU A 1061 -23.98 -10.64 -20.45
CA LEU A 1061 -24.10 -9.29 -21.01
C LEU A 1061 -23.49 -8.30 -20.02
N HIS A 1062 -22.25 -7.87 -20.27
CA HIS A 1062 -21.71 -6.64 -19.67
C HIS A 1062 -22.63 -5.47 -19.98
N VAL A 1063 -22.85 -4.59 -18.99
CA VAL A 1063 -23.85 -3.53 -19.05
C VAL A 1063 -23.29 -2.29 -19.74
N GLY A 1064 -23.01 -2.43 -21.04
CA GLY A 1064 -22.63 -1.35 -21.95
C GLY A 1064 -21.13 -1.30 -22.27
N GLU A 1065 -20.82 -1.27 -23.58
CA GLU A 1065 -19.51 -0.83 -24.11
C GLU A 1065 -19.50 0.69 -24.38
N ASP A 1066 -20.46 1.45 -23.83
CA ASP A 1066 -20.27 2.88 -23.62
C ASP A 1066 -19.27 3.01 -22.44
N PRO A 1067 -18.04 3.50 -22.65
CA PRO A 1067 -17.13 3.81 -21.54
C PRO A 1067 -17.64 5.07 -20.83
N ILE A 1068 -18.69 4.90 -20.04
CA ILE A 1068 -18.90 5.71 -18.85
C ILE A 1068 -17.66 5.45 -17.99
N GLN A 1069 -16.65 6.31 -18.14
CA GLN A 1069 -15.69 6.53 -17.07
C GLN A 1069 -16.52 6.74 -15.82
N MET A 1070 -16.37 5.86 -14.82
CA MET A 1070 -16.81 6.19 -13.47
C MET A 1070 -15.91 7.34 -13.02
N GLU A 1071 -16.30 8.57 -13.36
CA GLU A 1071 -15.73 9.80 -12.80
C GLU A 1071 -15.84 9.61 -11.27
N PRO A 1072 -14.72 9.43 -10.52
CA PRO A 1072 -14.61 8.40 -9.47
C PRO A 1072 -15.39 8.71 -8.19
N ILE A 1073 -16.70 8.49 -8.24
CA ILE A 1073 -17.71 9.21 -7.42
C ILE A 1073 -17.39 10.72 -7.39
N SER A 1074 -16.99 11.24 -8.55
CA SER A 1074 -16.75 12.66 -8.77
C SER A 1074 -18.05 13.41 -8.54
N LEU A 1075 -17.98 14.43 -7.68
CA LEU A 1075 -19.15 15.18 -7.23
C LEU A 1075 -19.60 16.24 -8.25
N ARG A 1076 -19.63 15.89 -9.55
CA ARG A 1076 -20.16 16.74 -10.62
C ARG A 1076 -21.68 16.66 -10.76
N ALA A 1077 -22.32 17.20 -9.72
CA ALA A 1077 -23.59 17.91 -9.79
C ALA A 1077 -23.40 19.30 -9.15
#